data_AF-A0A853I6S9-F1
#
_entry.id   AF-A0A853I6S9-F1
#
_cell.length_a   1.000
_cell.length_b   1.000
_cell.length_c   1.000
_cell.angle_alpha   90.00
_cell.angle_beta   90.00
_cell.angle_gamma   90.00
#
_symmetry.space_group_name_H-M   'P 1'
#
loop_
_entity.id
_entity.type
_entity.pdbx_description
1 polymer ?
#
loop_
_entity_poly.entity_id
_entity_poly.type
_entity_poly.pdbx_seq_one_letter_code
_entity_poly.pdbx_strand_id
1 'polypeptide(L)'
;MNNKLFISFFIFSSMHSYAVTPSTVAELTNDHQPSKKLTANLRPPHKLNSFSEHSLYNNTPFQFTTCKISDFENLQGSILINKIKSANTNCVNQLFSANLQQTKAIFTESQMLAVASEMVSLASNYSGDNQNNILQVILFLRAGYYANWNFQDQLDPYSENLKKQVAYALDTFIANSHFKDINAKHGDVLSEAIILIDSSELNAKYLDTLAVILYRFNDNYLKYWGMRAAVNSIFTILFRGHQFNDFQQKVKDNPRMANTLSDFIKTNEKLLDTDNEFLLVNATREMARFLQYNTDSKKQVQSNVKRIVDDYSMLGSGAALWIGAAEMVSYYDPANCSYYNVCNFKDKLAAAVLPIRHQCDKSIVIRAQNISNQDLAITCNKLEQHKAVFHNKLNTHYNPVADDYNETLEVVTFNTRKDYQTYAGALFDISTDNGGMYLEGNPADPNNQARFIAYERSTPNQTIIWNLEHEYTHYLDGRFNMWGGFNDLPLYSTVWWVEGLGEYMAYGDDYQAALDLAKTKAYQLSDLFYNNYNSGVNRIYRWGYLAVRYMFENQQNTMQQMLVYFRKGDYSNYNNYLNQLRYSFNADFHNWLDKIVDGDNSNCKGNTSTDRNDELITSKPKTLTSSYSQMFFIYVPDCATKFSLKLSGGTGDADLYLNQTGWPNTDNYDYASKQTGNEEEILINSPDSGYYHIMVNPKKSYRQVKLSAHFSSKVNH
;
A
#
# COMPACT_ATOMS: atom_id res chain seq x y z
N MET A 1 -12.24 24.89 -7.28
CA MET A 1 -11.33 23.75 -7.10
C MET A 1 -12.13 22.49 -7.35
N ASN A 2 -11.70 21.61 -8.25
CA ASN A 2 -12.49 20.44 -8.67
C ASN A 2 -12.76 19.49 -7.48
N ASN A 3 -14.05 19.36 -7.10
CA ASN A 3 -14.56 18.52 -6.00
C ASN A 3 -14.23 17.02 -6.13
N LYS A 4 -13.79 16.56 -7.30
CA LYS A 4 -13.40 15.16 -7.53
C LYS A 4 -12.10 14.73 -6.86
N LEU A 5 -11.18 15.66 -6.60
CA LEU A 5 -9.79 15.32 -6.23
C LEU A 5 -9.60 14.82 -4.80
N PHE A 6 -10.56 15.05 -3.90
CA PHE A 6 -10.31 14.98 -2.46
C PHE A 6 -10.80 13.72 -1.75
N ILE A 7 -11.82 13.06 -2.26
CA ILE A 7 -12.52 12.02 -1.48
C ILE A 7 -12.10 10.59 -1.89
N SER A 8 -11.44 10.39 -3.04
CA SER A 8 -10.88 9.07 -3.44
C SER A 8 -9.94 8.48 -2.38
N PHE A 9 -9.27 9.31 -1.56
CA PHE A 9 -8.37 8.87 -0.47
C PHE A 9 -9.09 8.29 0.77
N PHE A 10 -10.40 8.50 0.91
CA PHE A 10 -11.11 8.30 2.18
C PHE A 10 -12.01 7.08 2.25
N ILE A 11 -12.38 6.46 1.13
CA ILE A 11 -13.49 5.47 1.12
C ILE A 11 -13.04 4.02 1.32
N PHE A 12 -11.78 3.77 1.67
CA PHE A 12 -11.40 2.46 2.19
C PHE A 12 -11.93 2.19 3.62
N SER A 13 -12.63 3.15 4.27
CA SER A 13 -13.25 2.93 5.58
C SER A 13 -14.53 2.05 5.53
N SER A 14 -15.07 1.70 4.36
CA SER A 14 -16.25 0.84 4.25
C SER A 14 -16.06 -0.44 3.43
N MET A 15 -14.89 -0.65 2.80
CA MET A 15 -14.55 -1.94 2.20
C MET A 15 -13.95 -2.87 3.25
N HIS A 16 -14.82 -3.46 4.08
CA HIS A 16 -14.48 -4.64 4.87
C HIS A 16 -14.14 -5.80 3.91
N SER A 17 -12.87 -5.93 3.53
CA SER A 17 -12.37 -7.16 2.93
C SER A 17 -12.23 -8.20 4.04
N TYR A 18 -13.27 -9.00 4.24
CA TYR A 18 -13.19 -10.28 4.92
C TYR A 18 -12.40 -11.25 4.02
N ALA A 19 -11.08 -11.14 4.05
CA ALA A 19 -10.19 -12.19 3.58
C ALA A 19 -9.22 -12.51 4.72
N VAL A 20 -9.49 -13.62 5.40
CA VAL A 20 -8.60 -14.21 6.39
C VAL A 20 -7.34 -14.66 5.65
N THR A 21 -6.21 -14.00 5.89
CA THR A 21 -4.88 -14.55 5.61
C THR A 21 -3.95 -14.24 6.77
N PRO A 22 -3.11 -15.20 7.21
CA PRO A 22 -2.27 -15.03 8.38
C PRO A 22 -1.24 -13.90 8.22
N SER A 23 -0.71 -13.49 9.37
CA SER A 23 0.04 -12.29 9.77
C SER A 23 1.34 -11.92 9.01
N THR A 24 1.40 -12.09 7.70
CA THR A 24 2.50 -11.59 6.86
C THR A 24 2.05 -10.76 5.65
N VAL A 25 0.74 -10.72 5.35
CA VAL A 25 0.20 -10.14 4.10
C VAL A 25 -0.29 -8.68 4.24
N ALA A 26 -0.51 -8.18 5.46
CA ALA A 26 -1.18 -6.90 5.71
C ALA A 26 -0.35 -5.63 5.41
N GLU A 27 0.97 -5.75 5.19
CA GLU A 27 1.80 -4.56 4.87
C GLU A 27 1.81 -4.21 3.38
N LEU A 28 1.41 -5.14 2.51
CA LEU A 28 1.33 -4.90 1.06
C LEU A 28 -0.02 -4.33 0.63
N THR A 29 -1.01 -4.20 1.52
CA THR A 29 -2.40 -3.83 1.17
C THR A 29 -2.69 -2.33 1.09
N ASN A 30 -1.71 -1.46 1.34
CA ASN A 30 -1.95 0.00 1.41
C ASN A 30 -1.44 0.72 0.16
N ASP A 31 -2.33 1.55 -0.41
CA ASP A 31 -2.18 2.36 -1.63
C ASP A 31 -0.77 2.96 -1.78
N HIS A 32 0.07 2.45 -2.71
CA HIS A 32 1.06 3.31 -3.35
C HIS A 32 0.36 3.98 -4.54
N GLN A 33 -0.58 4.88 -4.22
CA GLN A 33 -0.90 5.94 -5.17
C GLN A 33 0.21 6.97 -5.02
N PRO A 34 0.99 7.26 -6.08
CA PRO A 34 1.97 8.34 -6.05
C PRO A 34 1.25 9.62 -5.64
N SER A 35 1.64 10.14 -4.47
CA SER A 35 0.91 11.25 -3.90
C SER A 35 1.25 12.51 -4.67
N LYS A 36 0.24 13.12 -5.31
CA LYS A 36 0.24 14.57 -5.49
C LYS A 36 0.62 15.21 -4.16
N LYS A 37 1.49 16.23 -4.19
CA LYS A 37 1.96 16.97 -3.02
C LYS A 37 0.80 17.20 -2.03
N LEU A 38 0.83 16.50 -0.90
CA LEU A 38 -0.22 16.49 0.09
C LEU A 38 0.13 17.53 1.16
N THR A 39 -0.10 18.80 0.81
CA THR A 39 0.11 19.93 1.70
C THR A 39 -0.75 19.80 2.96
N ALA A 40 -0.38 20.49 4.04
CA ALA A 40 -1.02 20.34 5.35
C ALA A 40 -2.55 20.44 5.32
N ASN A 41 -3.10 21.38 4.54
CA ASN A 41 -4.55 21.53 4.37
C ASN A 41 -5.24 20.33 3.71
N LEU A 42 -4.52 19.57 2.88
CA LEU A 42 -5.07 18.44 2.12
C LEU A 42 -4.90 17.11 2.84
N ARG A 43 -4.08 17.06 3.90
CA ARG A 43 -3.86 15.83 4.65
C ARG A 43 -5.12 15.44 5.45
N PRO A 44 -5.65 14.23 5.24
CA PRO A 44 -6.71 13.65 6.06
C PRO A 44 -6.41 13.60 7.56
N PRO A 45 -7.45 13.48 8.40
CA PRO A 45 -7.32 12.79 9.68
C PRO A 45 -6.75 11.38 9.49
N HIS A 46 -5.86 10.95 10.39
CA HIS A 46 -5.34 9.61 10.48
C HIS A 46 -6.47 8.59 10.67
N LYS A 47 -6.34 7.44 10.00
CA LYS A 47 -7.30 6.34 10.10
C LYS A 47 -7.04 5.54 11.37
N LEU A 48 -8.10 4.93 11.89
CA LEU A 48 -7.98 3.92 12.95
C LEU A 48 -7.26 2.70 12.35
N ASN A 49 -6.15 2.30 12.96
CA ASN A 49 -5.38 1.12 12.53
C ASN A 49 -6.25 -0.14 12.64
N SER A 50 -6.40 -0.88 11.54
CA SER A 50 -7.17 -2.14 11.47
C SER A 50 -6.36 -3.36 11.93
N PHE A 51 -5.56 -3.23 12.98
CA PHE A 51 -4.75 -4.33 13.49
C PHE A 51 -5.48 -5.13 14.59
N SER A 52 -5.62 -6.43 14.35
CA SER A 52 -5.63 -7.53 15.34
C SER A 52 -6.75 -7.72 16.38
N GLU A 53 -8.00 -7.27 16.18
CA GLU A 53 -9.10 -7.61 17.14
C GLU A 53 -10.25 -8.48 16.58
N HIS A 54 -10.21 -8.90 15.31
CA HIS A 54 -11.26 -9.78 14.75
C HIS A 54 -11.02 -11.29 14.93
N SER A 55 -10.19 -11.72 15.89
CA SER A 55 -9.90 -13.15 16.12
C SER A 55 -10.87 -13.88 17.07
N LEU A 56 -12.04 -13.33 17.37
CA LEU A 56 -13.02 -13.98 18.26
C LEU A 56 -14.44 -13.95 17.69
N TYR A 57 -14.66 -14.58 16.53
CA TYR A 57 -15.97 -15.11 16.18
C TYR A 57 -15.82 -16.55 15.68
N ASN A 58 -16.58 -17.43 16.34
CA ASN A 58 -16.56 -18.88 16.20
C ASN A 58 -16.59 -19.35 14.74
N ASN A 59 -15.72 -20.33 14.45
CA ASN A 59 -15.79 -21.21 13.29
C ASN A 59 -17.15 -21.93 13.27
N THR A 60 -18.11 -21.32 12.59
CA THR A 60 -19.32 -21.97 12.09
C THR A 60 -19.22 -21.91 10.57
N PRO A 61 -19.49 -23.00 9.82
CA PRO A 61 -19.37 -22.98 8.37
C PRO A 61 -20.30 -21.93 7.79
N PHE A 62 -19.74 -20.89 7.17
CA PHE A 62 -20.52 -19.87 6.47
C PHE A 62 -21.26 -20.52 5.30
N GLN A 63 -22.59 -20.49 5.32
CA GLN A 63 -23.36 -20.62 4.09
C GLN A 63 -23.14 -19.36 3.26
N PHE A 64 -22.54 -19.51 2.09
CA PHE A 64 -22.51 -18.48 1.06
C PHE A 64 -23.92 -18.26 0.52
N THR A 65 -24.69 -17.35 1.12
CA THR A 65 -25.72 -16.65 0.34
C THR A 65 -24.99 -15.65 -0.54
N THR A 66 -25.00 -15.89 -1.85
CA THR A 66 -24.41 -14.98 -2.84
C THR A 66 -25.15 -13.66 -2.81
N CYS A 67 -24.63 -12.66 -2.10
CA CYS A 67 -25.11 -11.30 -2.23
C CYS A 67 -24.66 -10.75 -3.59
N LYS A 68 -25.61 -10.25 -4.38
CA LYS A 68 -25.32 -9.55 -5.64
C LYS A 68 -25.93 -8.17 -5.59
N ILE A 69 -25.20 -7.15 -6.06
CA ILE A 69 -25.70 -5.78 -6.20
C ILE A 69 -27.01 -5.75 -7.03
N SER A 70 -27.10 -6.62 -8.04
CA SER A 70 -28.29 -6.77 -8.89
C SER A 70 -29.56 -7.13 -8.13
N ASP A 71 -29.47 -7.72 -6.94
CA ASP A 71 -30.65 -8.08 -6.16
C ASP A 71 -31.39 -6.86 -5.57
N PHE A 72 -30.78 -5.68 -5.60
CA PHE A 72 -31.35 -4.43 -5.09
C PHE A 72 -31.92 -3.55 -6.22
N GLU A 73 -31.58 -3.87 -7.48
CA GLU A 73 -31.97 -3.07 -8.64
C GLU A 73 -33.49 -3.06 -8.82
N ASN A 74 -34.06 -1.88 -9.05
CA ASN A 74 -35.48 -1.67 -9.34
C ASN A 74 -36.47 -2.07 -8.22
N LEU A 75 -36.00 -2.38 -7.00
CA LEU A 75 -36.86 -2.60 -5.84
C LEU A 75 -37.39 -1.26 -5.30
N GLN A 76 -38.64 -1.21 -4.85
CA GLN A 76 -39.26 0.03 -4.37
C GLN A 76 -39.99 -0.16 -3.04
N GLY A 77 -40.14 0.93 -2.28
CA GLY A 77 -40.93 0.98 -1.05
C GLY A 77 -40.57 -0.12 -0.05
N SER A 78 -41.58 -0.80 0.48
CA SER A 78 -41.41 -1.86 1.49
C SER A 78 -40.62 -3.08 1.00
N ILE A 79 -40.63 -3.38 -0.30
CA ILE A 79 -39.88 -4.51 -0.86
C ILE A 79 -38.37 -4.23 -0.76
N LEU A 80 -37.95 -3.02 -1.12
CA LEU A 80 -36.57 -2.59 -0.96
C LEU A 80 -36.15 -2.58 0.51
N ILE A 81 -36.97 -1.99 1.38
CA ILE A 81 -36.70 -1.93 2.83
C ILE A 81 -36.51 -3.33 3.42
N ASN A 82 -37.40 -4.27 3.08
CA ASN A 82 -37.30 -5.65 3.53
C ASN A 82 -36.05 -6.34 3.00
N LYS A 83 -35.68 -6.12 1.72
CA LYS A 83 -34.44 -6.65 1.14
C LYS A 83 -33.22 -6.14 1.90
N ILE A 84 -33.14 -4.83 2.16
CA ILE A 84 -32.06 -4.20 2.94
C ILE A 84 -31.94 -4.83 4.33
N LYS A 85 -33.06 -4.94 5.07
CA LYS A 85 -33.08 -5.47 6.44
C LYS A 85 -32.79 -6.97 6.51
N SER A 86 -33.12 -7.72 5.44
CA SER A 86 -32.81 -9.15 5.35
C SER A 86 -31.35 -9.45 5.01
N ALA A 87 -30.63 -8.47 4.46
CA ALA A 87 -29.22 -8.60 4.10
C ALA A 87 -28.31 -8.45 5.34
N ASN A 88 -27.19 -9.15 5.36
CA ASN A 88 -26.13 -8.85 6.33
C ASN A 88 -25.39 -7.56 5.91
N THR A 89 -24.65 -6.96 6.85
CA THR A 89 -23.92 -5.70 6.62
C THR A 89 -22.88 -5.82 5.50
N ASN A 90 -22.23 -6.97 5.36
CA ASN A 90 -21.28 -7.24 4.27
C ASN A 90 -21.94 -7.15 2.89
N CYS A 91 -23.16 -7.67 2.77
CA CYS A 91 -23.95 -7.63 1.56
C CYS A 91 -24.34 -6.20 1.20
N VAL A 92 -24.84 -5.41 2.17
CA VAL A 92 -25.18 -4.00 1.94
C VAL A 92 -23.93 -3.18 1.59
N ASN A 93 -22.78 -3.49 2.20
CA ASN A 93 -21.51 -2.82 1.89
C ASN A 93 -21.04 -3.02 0.44
N GLN A 94 -21.41 -4.10 -0.24
CA GLN A 94 -21.09 -4.25 -1.67
C GLN A 94 -21.72 -3.16 -2.53
N LEU A 95 -22.82 -2.54 -2.08
CA LEU A 95 -23.50 -1.50 -2.84
C LEU A 95 -22.67 -0.21 -3.00
N PHE A 96 -21.64 0.01 -2.18
CA PHE A 96 -20.69 1.10 -2.40
C PHE A 96 -19.91 0.93 -3.71
N SER A 97 -19.80 -0.29 -4.25
CA SER A 97 -19.14 -0.58 -5.53
C SER A 97 -20.09 -0.57 -6.73
N ALA A 98 -21.33 -0.09 -6.57
CA ALA A 98 -22.29 -0.02 -7.66
C ALA A 98 -21.76 0.83 -8.83
N ASN A 99 -21.86 0.31 -10.05
CA ASN A 99 -21.54 1.10 -11.25
C ASN A 99 -22.67 2.09 -11.58
N LEU A 100 -22.46 3.00 -12.53
CA LEU A 100 -23.42 4.05 -12.88
C LEU A 100 -24.84 3.53 -13.18
N GLN A 101 -24.97 2.43 -13.92
CA GLN A 101 -26.28 1.87 -14.27
C GLN A 101 -26.99 1.33 -13.03
N GLN A 102 -26.25 0.64 -12.17
CA GLN A 102 -26.76 0.11 -10.91
C GLN A 102 -27.15 1.24 -9.96
N THR A 103 -26.34 2.30 -9.88
CA THR A 103 -26.65 3.49 -9.08
C THR A 103 -27.99 4.10 -9.50
N LYS A 104 -28.25 4.24 -10.81
CA LYS A 104 -29.52 4.75 -11.34
C LYS A 104 -30.72 3.86 -11.01
N ALA A 105 -30.51 2.55 -10.83
CA ALA A 105 -31.58 1.58 -10.55
C ALA A 105 -31.85 1.34 -9.06
N ILE A 106 -30.86 1.58 -8.19
CA ILE A 106 -30.92 1.25 -6.75
C ILE A 106 -31.14 2.49 -5.88
N PHE A 107 -30.55 3.62 -6.28
CA PHE A 107 -30.46 4.82 -5.44
C PHE A 107 -31.21 6.01 -6.04
N THR A 108 -32.40 5.77 -6.59
CA THR A 108 -33.28 6.87 -6.97
C THR A 108 -33.71 7.69 -5.75
N GLU A 109 -34.03 8.96 -5.94
CA GLU A 109 -34.42 9.83 -4.83
C GLU A 109 -35.63 9.29 -4.05
N SER A 110 -36.61 8.68 -4.73
CA SER A 110 -37.77 8.07 -4.08
C SER A 110 -37.41 6.87 -3.20
N GLN A 111 -36.46 6.03 -3.64
CA GLN A 111 -35.94 4.91 -2.84
C GLN A 111 -35.19 5.43 -1.61
N MET A 112 -34.34 6.44 -1.80
CA MET A 112 -33.59 7.07 -0.71
C MET A 112 -34.52 7.72 0.33
N LEU A 113 -35.59 8.41 -0.11
CA LEU A 113 -36.60 8.99 0.78
C LEU A 113 -37.37 7.93 1.57
N ALA A 114 -37.71 6.80 0.94
CA ALA A 114 -38.38 5.68 1.60
C ALA A 114 -37.47 5.07 2.68
N VAL A 115 -36.19 4.86 2.37
CA VAL A 115 -35.20 4.33 3.32
C VAL A 115 -34.93 5.31 4.46
N ALA A 116 -34.84 6.61 4.19
CA ALA A 116 -34.69 7.64 5.23
C ALA A 116 -35.91 7.70 6.16
N SER A 117 -37.12 7.47 5.63
CA SER A 117 -38.35 7.37 6.43
C SER A 117 -38.36 6.11 7.31
N GLU A 118 -37.88 4.96 6.80
CA GLU A 118 -37.70 3.76 7.63
C GLU A 118 -36.70 4.01 8.76
N MET A 119 -35.60 4.73 8.50
CA MET A 119 -34.61 5.08 9.52
C MET A 119 -35.25 5.85 10.69
N VAL A 120 -36.21 6.76 10.44
CA VAL A 120 -36.95 7.46 11.51
C VAL A 120 -37.69 6.47 12.41
N SER A 121 -38.41 5.50 11.82
CA SER A 121 -39.16 4.48 12.57
C SER A 121 -38.23 3.62 13.44
N LEU A 122 -37.10 3.18 12.87
CA LEU A 122 -36.11 2.39 13.58
C LEU A 122 -35.40 3.18 14.69
N ALA A 123 -35.07 4.45 14.42
CA ALA A 123 -34.42 5.34 15.39
C ALA A 123 -35.31 5.64 16.60
N SER A 124 -36.62 5.77 16.40
CA SER A 124 -37.60 5.99 17.47
C SER A 124 -37.65 4.82 18.46
N ASN A 125 -37.43 3.60 17.98
CA ASN A 125 -37.45 2.35 18.76
C ASN A 125 -36.05 1.75 18.94
N TYR A 126 -35.00 2.57 18.83
CA TYR A 126 -33.62 2.10 18.91
C TYR A 126 -33.31 1.58 20.32
N SER A 127 -32.77 0.35 20.40
CA SER A 127 -32.52 -0.42 21.62
C SER A 127 -31.06 -0.34 22.11
N GLY A 128 -30.23 0.49 21.49
CA GLY A 128 -28.78 0.52 21.76
C GLY A 128 -27.99 -0.59 21.05
N ASP A 129 -28.62 -1.28 20.09
CA ASP A 129 -27.98 -2.29 19.26
C ASP A 129 -28.64 -2.44 17.88
N ASN A 130 -28.12 -3.37 17.05
CA ASN A 130 -28.61 -3.60 15.69
C ASN A 130 -29.71 -4.68 15.57
N GLN A 131 -30.48 -4.99 16.63
CA GLN A 131 -31.51 -6.05 16.54
C GLN A 131 -32.59 -5.77 15.48
N ASN A 132 -32.92 -4.50 15.26
CA ASN A 132 -33.93 -4.07 14.29
C ASN A 132 -33.34 -3.78 12.88
N ASN A 133 -32.06 -4.10 12.65
CA ASN A 133 -31.33 -3.89 11.38
C ASN A 133 -31.23 -2.41 10.93
N ILE A 134 -31.13 -1.49 11.89
CA ILE A 134 -30.93 -0.05 11.61
C ILE A 134 -29.59 0.23 10.92
N LEU A 135 -28.55 -0.56 11.22
CA LEU A 135 -27.23 -0.42 10.61
C LEU A 135 -27.30 -0.63 9.09
N GLN A 136 -28.03 -1.64 8.63
CA GLN A 136 -28.22 -1.89 7.19
C GLN A 136 -28.92 -0.72 6.49
N VAL A 137 -29.91 -0.11 7.15
CA VAL A 137 -30.61 1.07 6.64
C VAL A 137 -29.67 2.28 6.54
N ILE A 138 -28.85 2.53 7.57
CA ILE A 138 -27.83 3.59 7.56
C ILE A 138 -26.79 3.34 6.46
N LEU A 139 -26.30 2.10 6.33
CA LEU A 139 -25.34 1.70 5.30
C LEU A 139 -25.89 1.92 3.89
N PHE A 140 -27.17 1.61 3.65
CA PHE A 140 -27.80 1.84 2.36
C PHE A 140 -27.86 3.34 2.02
N LEU A 141 -28.26 4.19 2.96
CA LEU A 141 -28.27 5.65 2.76
C LEU A 141 -26.87 6.18 2.45
N ARG A 142 -25.85 5.72 3.19
CA ARG A 142 -24.46 6.08 2.92
C ARG A 142 -24.00 5.62 1.53
N ALA A 143 -24.32 4.39 1.14
CA ALA A 143 -24.00 3.86 -0.18
C ALA A 143 -24.65 4.71 -1.29
N GLY A 144 -25.90 5.15 -1.11
CA GLY A 144 -26.60 5.99 -2.08
C GLY A 144 -26.00 7.39 -2.24
N TYR A 145 -25.63 8.06 -1.14
CA TYR A 145 -24.90 9.34 -1.20
C TYR A 145 -23.51 9.17 -1.83
N TYR A 146 -22.80 8.11 -1.45
CA TYR A 146 -21.49 7.80 -1.98
C TYR A 146 -21.52 7.54 -3.49
N ALA A 147 -22.44 6.71 -3.95
CA ALA A 147 -22.59 6.38 -5.36
C ALA A 147 -22.99 7.61 -6.18
N ASN A 148 -23.89 8.47 -5.68
CA ASN A 148 -24.24 9.73 -6.33
C ASN A 148 -23.01 10.64 -6.46
N TRP A 149 -22.21 10.79 -5.40
CA TRP A 149 -20.97 11.57 -5.42
C TRP A 149 -19.92 11.04 -6.41
N ASN A 150 -19.73 9.71 -6.47
CA ASN A 150 -18.82 9.07 -7.43
C ASN A 150 -19.18 9.42 -8.89
N PHE A 151 -20.47 9.60 -9.17
CA PHE A 151 -20.99 9.90 -10.49
C PHE A 151 -21.57 11.33 -10.59
N GLN A 152 -21.10 12.27 -9.78
CA GLN A 152 -21.63 13.66 -9.70
C GLN A 152 -21.57 14.45 -11.02
N ASP A 153 -20.72 14.05 -11.96
CA ASP A 153 -20.68 14.65 -13.32
C ASP A 153 -21.75 14.09 -14.27
N GLN A 154 -22.40 13.00 -13.86
CA GLN A 154 -23.31 12.20 -14.68
C GLN A 154 -24.70 12.04 -14.02
N LEU A 155 -24.85 12.47 -12.77
CA LEU A 155 -26.06 12.40 -11.96
C LEU A 155 -26.29 13.75 -11.29
N ASP A 156 -27.56 14.14 -11.18
CA ASP A 156 -27.95 15.29 -10.38
C ASP A 156 -27.75 14.99 -8.89
N PRO A 157 -27.38 16.00 -8.07
CA PRO A 157 -27.34 15.84 -6.63
C PRO A 157 -28.75 15.56 -6.07
N TYR A 158 -28.83 14.83 -4.97
CA TYR A 158 -30.11 14.64 -4.28
C TYR A 158 -30.70 15.97 -3.80
N SER A 159 -32.04 16.04 -3.74
CA SER A 159 -32.72 17.26 -3.32
C SER A 159 -32.52 17.60 -1.85
N GLU A 160 -32.74 18.88 -1.54
CA GLU A 160 -32.86 19.38 -0.17
C GLU A 160 -33.95 18.68 0.66
N ASN A 161 -34.96 18.09 0.01
CA ASN A 161 -36.00 17.32 0.72
C ASN A 161 -35.41 16.03 1.30
N LEU A 162 -34.60 15.30 0.53
CA LEU A 162 -33.91 14.12 1.06
C LEU A 162 -32.97 14.49 2.19
N LYS A 163 -32.18 15.56 2.04
CA LYS A 163 -31.27 16.06 3.08
C LYS A 163 -32.02 16.37 4.39
N LYS A 164 -33.19 17.01 4.31
CA LYS A 164 -34.07 17.27 5.47
C LYS A 164 -34.60 15.99 6.10
N GLN A 165 -35.01 15.01 5.30
CA GLN A 165 -35.53 13.74 5.80
C GLN A 165 -34.44 12.93 6.53
N VAL A 166 -33.22 12.88 5.98
CA VAL A 166 -32.08 12.24 6.65
C VAL A 166 -31.71 12.98 7.93
N ALA A 167 -31.75 14.32 7.94
CA ALA A 167 -31.56 15.10 9.15
C ALA A 167 -32.62 14.78 10.22
N TYR A 168 -33.88 14.60 9.83
CA TYR A 168 -34.94 14.21 10.77
C TYR A 168 -34.71 12.81 11.36
N ALA A 169 -34.24 11.86 10.55
CA ALA A 169 -33.88 10.52 11.02
C ALA A 169 -32.70 10.55 12.01
N LEU A 170 -31.66 11.34 11.71
CA LEU A 170 -30.51 11.54 12.60
C LEU A 170 -30.92 12.26 13.90
N ASP A 171 -31.77 13.29 13.83
CA ASP A 171 -32.30 13.97 15.01
C ASP A 171 -33.06 13.00 15.92
N THR A 172 -33.88 12.12 15.32
CA THR A 172 -34.62 11.08 16.06
C THR A 172 -33.67 10.09 16.73
N PHE A 173 -32.61 9.67 16.02
CA PHE A 173 -31.60 8.76 16.57
C PHE A 173 -30.82 9.40 17.73
N ILE A 174 -30.42 10.67 17.59
CA ILE A 174 -29.69 11.42 18.63
C ILE A 174 -30.55 11.68 19.86
N ALA A 175 -31.85 11.90 19.69
CA ALA A 175 -32.80 12.13 20.79
C ALA A 175 -33.12 10.86 21.58
N ASN A 176 -32.86 9.66 21.03
CA ASN A 176 -33.13 8.39 21.70
C ASN A 176 -32.25 8.21 22.95
N SER A 177 -32.81 7.64 24.03
CA SER A 177 -32.08 7.41 25.30
C SER A 177 -30.82 6.54 25.14
N HIS A 178 -30.83 5.62 24.18
CA HIS A 178 -29.72 4.72 23.87
C HIS A 178 -28.64 5.35 22.97
N PHE A 179 -28.78 6.59 22.52
CA PHE A 179 -27.72 7.32 21.82
C PHE A 179 -26.44 7.47 22.68
N LYS A 180 -26.60 7.33 23.99
CA LYS A 180 -25.52 7.53 24.96
C LYS A 180 -24.83 6.24 25.39
N ASP A 181 -25.25 5.10 24.88
CA ASP A 181 -24.70 3.81 25.30
C ASP A 181 -23.22 3.67 24.91
N ILE A 182 -22.47 2.87 25.68
CA ILE A 182 -21.06 2.56 25.41
C ILE A 182 -20.93 1.04 25.38
N ASN A 183 -21.14 0.45 24.21
CA ASN A 183 -21.02 -0.97 23.96
C ASN A 183 -20.63 -1.24 22.50
N ALA A 184 -20.21 -2.47 22.19
CA ALA A 184 -19.77 -2.85 20.84
C ALA A 184 -20.85 -2.63 19.77
N LYS A 185 -22.07 -3.14 20.00
CA LYS A 185 -23.17 -3.09 19.03
C LYS A 185 -23.64 -1.65 18.77
N HIS A 186 -23.72 -0.84 19.81
CA HIS A 186 -24.03 0.58 19.69
C HIS A 186 -22.93 1.31 18.90
N GLY A 187 -21.66 1.01 19.20
CA GLY A 187 -20.51 1.61 18.51
C GLY A 187 -20.56 1.40 17.00
N ASP A 188 -20.90 0.20 16.55
CA ASP A 188 -21.03 -0.11 15.12
C ASP A 188 -22.12 0.75 14.44
N VAL A 189 -23.29 0.91 15.09
CA VAL A 189 -24.36 1.78 14.58
C VAL A 189 -23.98 3.27 14.64
N LEU A 190 -23.40 3.70 15.76
CA LEU A 190 -23.06 5.09 16.01
C LEU A 190 -22.01 5.59 15.02
N SER A 191 -20.96 4.80 14.77
CA SER A 191 -19.90 5.17 13.81
C SER A 191 -20.47 5.44 12.43
N GLU A 192 -21.32 4.55 11.95
CA GLU A 192 -21.99 4.65 10.65
C GLU A 192 -23.00 5.82 10.63
N ALA A 193 -23.74 6.07 11.71
CA ALA A 193 -24.65 7.22 11.82
C ALA A 193 -23.89 8.57 11.78
N ILE A 194 -22.72 8.64 12.42
CA ILE A 194 -21.85 9.82 12.36
C ILE A 194 -21.33 10.01 10.93
N ILE A 195 -20.91 8.96 10.23
CA ILE A 195 -20.47 9.10 8.83
C ILE A 195 -21.63 9.50 7.90
N LEU A 196 -22.88 9.13 8.21
CA LEU A 196 -24.05 9.59 7.46
C LEU A 196 -24.25 11.11 7.56
N ILE A 197 -23.86 11.75 8.68
CA ILE A 197 -23.85 13.22 8.79
C ILE A 197 -22.98 13.83 7.68
N ASP A 198 -21.78 13.29 7.49
CA ASP A 198 -20.84 13.74 6.45
C ASP A 198 -21.32 13.38 5.03
N SER A 199 -21.87 12.17 4.86
CA SER A 199 -22.36 11.67 3.57
C SER A 199 -23.51 12.53 3.02
N SER A 200 -24.33 13.09 3.92
CA SER A 200 -25.48 13.94 3.60
C SER A 200 -25.19 15.44 3.71
N GLU A 201 -23.92 15.82 3.88
CA GLU A 201 -23.45 17.22 4.00
C GLU A 201 -24.16 18.01 5.13
N LEU A 202 -24.42 17.33 6.26
CA LEU A 202 -25.06 17.91 7.45
C LEU A 202 -24.02 18.35 8.50
N ASN A 203 -22.76 18.50 8.11
CA ASN A 203 -21.61 18.81 8.97
C ASN A 203 -21.88 20.02 9.88
N ALA A 204 -22.44 21.11 9.32
CA ALA A 204 -22.73 22.33 10.07
C ALA A 204 -23.85 22.14 11.11
N LYS A 205 -24.89 21.37 10.78
CA LYS A 205 -26.05 21.15 11.65
C LYS A 205 -25.65 20.49 12.98
N TYR A 206 -24.78 19.49 12.92
CA TYR A 206 -24.49 18.62 14.07
C TYR A 206 -23.25 18.99 14.89
N LEU A 207 -22.60 20.14 14.65
CA LEU A 207 -21.43 20.58 15.41
C LEU A 207 -21.57 20.45 16.94
N ASP A 208 -22.70 20.84 17.51
CA ASP A 208 -22.92 20.72 18.96
C ASP A 208 -23.03 19.26 19.42
N THR A 209 -23.66 18.39 18.62
CA THR A 209 -23.71 16.94 18.90
C THR A 209 -22.31 16.34 18.89
N LEU A 210 -21.48 16.69 17.90
CA LEU A 210 -20.09 16.22 17.82
C LEU A 210 -19.27 16.68 19.03
N ALA A 211 -19.45 17.93 19.46
CA ALA A 211 -18.82 18.46 20.67
C ALA A 211 -19.22 17.66 21.93
N VAL A 212 -20.50 17.27 22.04
CA VAL A 212 -20.99 16.42 23.15
C VAL A 212 -20.35 15.04 23.12
N ILE A 213 -20.15 14.42 21.95
CA ILE A 213 -19.49 13.12 21.84
C ILE A 213 -18.02 13.22 22.31
N LEU A 214 -17.30 14.25 21.84
CA LEU A 214 -15.91 14.51 22.28
C LEU A 214 -15.83 14.74 23.79
N TYR A 215 -16.74 15.52 24.36
CA TYR A 215 -16.79 15.79 25.80
C TYR A 215 -17.09 14.54 26.64
N ARG A 216 -17.91 13.61 26.13
CA ARG A 216 -18.29 12.37 26.85
C ARG A 216 -17.28 11.24 26.72
N PHE A 217 -16.29 11.40 25.84
CA PHE A 217 -15.26 10.40 25.63
C PHE A 217 -14.56 10.05 26.95
N ASN A 218 -14.37 8.75 27.18
CA ASN A 218 -13.68 8.20 28.35
C ASN A 218 -13.14 6.80 28.02
N ASP A 219 -12.41 6.19 28.95
CA ASP A 219 -11.69 4.92 28.73
C ASP A 219 -12.60 3.75 28.33
N ASN A 220 -13.90 3.80 28.62
CA ASN A 220 -14.82 2.76 28.16
C ASN A 220 -15.05 2.79 26.64
N TYR A 221 -14.83 3.93 25.96
CA TYR A 221 -14.87 4.00 24.50
C TYR A 221 -13.75 3.18 23.88
N LEU A 222 -12.57 3.17 24.52
CA LEU A 222 -11.37 2.48 24.00
C LEU A 222 -11.55 0.96 23.92
N LYS A 223 -12.46 0.39 24.72
CA LYS A 223 -12.77 -1.04 24.75
C LYS A 223 -13.47 -1.55 23.48
N TYR A 224 -14.05 -0.65 22.69
CA TYR A 224 -14.88 -1.03 21.55
C TYR A 224 -14.43 -0.31 20.29
N TRP A 225 -14.10 -1.08 19.24
CA TRP A 225 -13.68 -0.53 17.96
C TRP A 225 -14.68 0.47 17.39
N GLY A 226 -15.98 0.13 17.35
CA GLY A 226 -17.03 1.01 16.81
C GLY A 226 -17.14 2.34 17.57
N MET A 227 -16.91 2.34 18.89
CA MET A 227 -16.91 3.59 19.68
C MET A 227 -15.69 4.46 19.35
N ARG A 228 -14.51 3.86 19.15
CA ARG A 228 -13.32 4.60 18.68
C ARG A 228 -13.52 5.13 17.25
N ALA A 229 -14.11 4.33 16.37
CA ALA A 229 -14.42 4.71 14.99
C ALA A 229 -15.43 5.87 14.94
N ALA A 230 -16.44 5.86 15.82
CA ALA A 230 -17.39 6.96 15.97
C ALA A 230 -16.71 8.29 16.33
N VAL A 231 -15.81 8.28 17.32
CA VAL A 231 -15.04 9.48 17.70
C VAL A 231 -14.12 9.91 16.56
N ASN A 232 -13.43 8.97 15.91
CA ASN A 232 -12.52 9.31 14.82
C ASN A 232 -13.25 9.96 13.62
N SER A 233 -14.47 9.51 13.34
CA SER A 233 -15.30 10.04 12.24
C SER A 233 -15.65 11.52 12.41
N ILE A 234 -15.62 12.04 13.65
CA ILE A 234 -15.81 13.47 13.93
C ILE A 234 -14.75 14.31 13.22
N PHE A 235 -13.48 13.86 13.22
CA PHE A 235 -12.40 14.62 12.61
C PHE A 235 -12.54 14.69 11.09
N THR A 236 -13.10 13.66 10.45
CA THR A 236 -13.43 13.69 9.02
C THR A 236 -14.56 14.68 8.74
N ILE A 237 -15.60 14.71 9.59
CA ILE A 237 -16.69 15.69 9.48
C ILE A 237 -16.16 17.13 9.57
N LEU A 238 -15.24 17.39 10.49
CA LEU A 238 -14.62 18.71 10.62
C LEU A 238 -13.76 19.04 9.40
N PHE A 239 -12.90 18.11 8.98
CA PHE A 239 -12.03 18.25 7.82
C PHE A 239 -12.81 18.62 6.55
N ARG A 240 -13.85 17.84 6.24
CA ARG A 240 -14.72 18.09 5.08
C ARG A 240 -15.65 19.28 5.29
N GLY A 241 -16.08 19.53 6.52
CA GLY A 241 -16.94 20.65 6.89
C GLY A 241 -16.41 21.98 6.37
N HIS A 242 -15.11 22.22 6.47
CA HIS A 242 -14.48 23.43 5.94
C HIS A 242 -14.64 23.65 4.42
N GLN A 243 -15.09 22.66 3.66
CA GLN A 243 -15.37 22.76 2.23
C GLN A 243 -16.80 23.27 1.95
N PHE A 244 -17.68 23.28 2.95
CA PHE A 244 -19.07 23.72 2.82
C PHE A 244 -19.29 25.13 3.39
N ASN A 245 -20.04 25.95 2.64
CA ASN A 245 -20.25 27.36 2.99
C ASN A 245 -21.02 27.56 4.31
N ASP A 246 -22.02 26.73 4.58
CA ASP A 246 -22.83 26.80 5.80
C ASP A 246 -22.01 26.47 7.06
N PHE A 247 -21.10 25.50 6.96
CA PHE A 247 -20.16 25.16 8.00
C PHE A 247 -19.19 26.32 8.25
N GLN A 248 -18.56 26.86 7.20
CA GLN A 248 -17.65 28.00 7.32
C GLN A 248 -18.33 29.19 8.00
N GLN A 249 -19.57 29.51 7.61
CA GLN A 249 -20.34 30.59 8.24
C GLN A 249 -20.61 30.34 9.73
N LYS A 250 -20.88 29.09 10.12
CA LYS A 250 -21.19 28.74 11.51
C LYS A 250 -19.96 28.76 12.42
N VAL A 251 -18.77 28.50 11.89
CA VAL A 251 -17.54 28.38 12.70
C VAL A 251 -16.61 29.57 12.67
N LYS A 252 -16.67 30.42 11.63
CA LYS A 252 -15.69 31.51 11.45
C LYS A 252 -15.62 32.47 12.64
N ASP A 253 -16.75 32.77 13.29
CA ASP A 253 -16.84 33.69 14.43
C ASP A 253 -17.17 32.96 15.75
N ASN A 254 -16.99 31.64 15.78
CA ASN A 254 -17.32 30.81 16.94
C ASN A 254 -16.20 29.80 17.24
N PRO A 255 -15.36 30.04 18.27
CA PRO A 255 -14.24 29.18 18.59
C PRO A 255 -14.64 27.92 19.38
N ARG A 256 -15.94 27.69 19.66
CA ARG A 256 -16.41 26.62 20.56
C ARG A 256 -15.89 25.24 20.17
N MET A 257 -15.93 24.90 18.88
CA MET A 257 -15.43 23.59 18.42
C MET A 257 -13.91 23.49 18.58
N ALA A 258 -13.15 24.54 18.23
CA ALA A 258 -11.70 24.57 18.46
C ALA A 258 -11.34 24.45 19.95
N ASN A 259 -12.11 25.08 20.84
CA ASN A 259 -11.94 24.92 22.29
C ASN A 259 -12.25 23.50 22.74
N THR A 260 -13.33 22.90 22.23
CA THR A 260 -13.70 21.51 22.54
C THR A 260 -12.61 20.52 22.15
N LEU A 261 -11.97 20.74 21.00
CA LEU A 261 -10.82 19.92 20.56
C LEU A 261 -9.60 20.13 21.46
N SER A 262 -9.30 21.37 21.85
CA SER A 262 -8.22 21.66 22.81
C SER A 262 -8.44 20.96 24.15
N ASP A 263 -9.67 21.00 24.67
CA ASP A 263 -10.05 20.35 25.93
C ASP A 263 -10.01 18.82 25.81
N PHE A 264 -10.45 18.28 24.67
CA PHE A 264 -10.35 16.85 24.36
C PHE A 264 -8.89 16.38 24.40
N ILE A 265 -7.97 17.13 23.80
CA ILE A 265 -6.54 16.81 23.84
C ILE A 265 -6.04 16.81 25.29
N LYS A 266 -6.30 17.90 26.03
CA LYS A 266 -5.83 18.07 27.41
C LYS A 266 -6.35 17.02 28.38
N THR A 267 -7.60 16.58 28.20
CA THR A 267 -8.24 15.60 29.10
C THR A 267 -7.78 14.17 28.81
N ASN A 268 -7.21 13.93 27.63
CA ASN A 268 -6.88 12.59 27.14
C ASN A 268 -5.39 12.40 26.84
N GLU A 269 -4.50 13.19 27.46
CA GLU A 269 -3.03 13.07 27.29
C GLU A 269 -2.48 11.67 27.59
N LYS A 270 -3.18 10.88 28.41
CA LYS A 270 -2.88 9.46 28.63
C LYS A 270 -2.89 8.59 27.38
N LEU A 271 -3.45 9.07 26.25
CA LEU A 271 -3.42 8.35 24.97
C LEU A 271 -2.11 8.57 24.19
N LEU A 272 -1.25 9.51 24.62
CA LEU A 272 0.07 9.71 24.03
C LEU A 272 0.88 8.40 24.09
N ASP A 273 1.64 8.15 23.03
CA ASP A 273 2.42 6.91 22.84
C ASP A 273 1.63 5.58 22.86
N THR A 274 0.30 5.63 22.83
CA THR A 274 -0.56 4.44 22.65
C THR A 274 -1.03 4.29 21.21
N ASP A 275 -1.59 3.12 20.87
CA ASP A 275 -2.25 2.90 19.58
C ASP A 275 -3.45 3.85 19.34
N ASN A 276 -3.91 4.59 20.35
CA ASN A 276 -5.00 5.56 20.25
C ASN A 276 -4.52 7.02 20.17
N GLU A 277 -3.20 7.27 20.12
CA GLU A 277 -2.60 8.62 19.99
C GLU A 277 -3.14 9.36 18.75
N PHE A 278 -3.49 8.64 17.68
CA PHE A 278 -4.04 9.21 16.45
C PHE A 278 -5.30 10.07 16.69
N LEU A 279 -6.10 9.78 17.73
CA LEU A 279 -7.26 10.61 18.09
C LEU A 279 -6.82 12.01 18.54
N LEU A 280 -5.71 12.11 19.28
CA LEU A 280 -5.15 13.38 19.74
C LEU A 280 -4.49 14.14 18.59
N VAL A 281 -3.79 13.42 17.69
CA VAL A 281 -3.18 14.01 16.48
C VAL A 281 -4.27 14.61 15.59
N ASN A 282 -5.36 13.87 15.37
CA ASN A 282 -6.49 14.34 14.58
C ASN A 282 -7.17 15.53 15.22
N ALA A 283 -7.42 15.48 16.54
CA ALA A 283 -7.97 16.63 17.27
C ALA A 283 -7.07 17.86 17.15
N THR A 284 -5.75 17.69 17.24
CA THR A 284 -4.77 18.78 17.12
C THR A 284 -4.80 19.42 15.74
N ARG A 285 -4.76 18.60 14.69
CA ARG A 285 -4.76 19.07 13.31
C ARG A 285 -6.07 19.78 12.95
N GLU A 286 -7.21 19.20 13.35
CA GLU A 286 -8.52 19.82 13.10
C GLU A 286 -8.75 21.06 13.97
N MET A 287 -8.24 21.12 15.20
CA MET A 287 -8.25 22.35 16.00
C MET A 287 -7.46 23.46 15.32
N ALA A 288 -6.23 23.16 14.89
CA ALA A 288 -5.35 24.14 14.25
C ALA A 288 -5.84 24.57 12.85
N ARG A 289 -6.63 23.74 12.16
CA ARG A 289 -7.26 24.08 10.88
C ARG A 289 -8.21 25.28 10.97
N PHE A 290 -8.75 25.60 12.15
CA PHE A 290 -9.56 26.81 12.36
C PHE A 290 -8.75 28.11 12.23
N LEU A 291 -7.41 28.06 12.22
CA LEU A 291 -6.54 29.22 11.94
C LEU A 291 -6.79 29.86 10.56
N GLN A 292 -7.44 29.11 9.66
CA GLN A 292 -7.82 29.60 8.33
C GLN A 292 -8.79 30.80 8.38
N TYR A 293 -9.54 30.97 9.48
CA TYR A 293 -10.51 32.06 9.62
C TYR A 293 -9.84 33.27 10.28
N ASN A 294 -9.76 34.38 9.55
CA ASN A 294 -9.19 35.62 10.05
C ASN A 294 -10.26 36.54 10.65
N THR A 295 -10.79 36.14 11.81
CA THR A 295 -11.88 36.80 12.55
C THR A 295 -11.50 36.97 14.02
N ASP A 296 -12.41 37.50 14.85
CA ASP A 296 -12.20 37.64 16.31
C ASP A 296 -11.89 36.31 17.00
N SER A 297 -12.37 35.19 16.45
CA SER A 297 -12.10 33.84 16.98
C SER A 297 -10.65 33.39 16.76
N LYS A 298 -9.92 34.00 15.81
CA LYS A 298 -8.57 33.56 15.45
C LYS A 298 -7.65 33.55 16.67
N LYS A 299 -7.62 34.62 17.47
CA LYS A 299 -6.75 34.75 18.65
C LYS A 299 -6.93 33.60 19.66
N GLN A 300 -8.16 33.15 19.86
CA GLN A 300 -8.44 32.00 20.73
C GLN A 300 -7.86 30.70 20.14
N VAL A 301 -8.01 30.50 18.83
CA VAL A 301 -7.42 29.34 18.13
C VAL A 301 -5.89 29.42 18.19
N GLN A 302 -5.28 30.59 17.96
CA GLN A 302 -3.84 30.79 18.09
C GLN A 302 -3.35 30.41 19.49
N SER A 303 -4.10 30.77 20.54
CA SER A 303 -3.76 30.44 21.92
C SER A 303 -3.82 28.93 22.19
N ASN A 304 -4.85 28.25 21.66
CA ASN A 304 -4.97 26.79 21.77
C ASN A 304 -3.85 26.06 21.03
N VAL A 305 -3.48 26.54 19.83
CA VAL A 305 -2.38 25.98 19.04
C VAL A 305 -1.03 26.24 19.71
N LYS A 306 -0.81 27.44 20.22
CA LYS A 306 0.40 27.79 20.97
C LYS A 306 0.60 26.88 22.17
N ARG A 307 -0.48 26.57 22.90
CA ARG A 307 -0.42 25.60 24.01
C ARG A 307 0.16 24.25 23.56
N ILE A 308 -0.31 23.68 22.45
CA ILE A 308 0.22 22.40 21.94
C ILE A 308 1.73 22.52 21.65
N VAL A 309 2.15 23.63 21.04
CA VAL A 309 3.55 23.86 20.68
C VAL A 309 4.45 24.12 21.90
N ASP A 310 3.89 24.67 22.98
CA ASP A 310 4.59 24.93 24.24
C ASP A 310 4.60 23.69 25.18
N ASP A 311 3.55 22.86 25.15
CA ASP A 311 3.37 21.68 26.01
C ASP A 311 4.18 20.46 25.49
N TYR A 312 4.41 20.37 24.18
CA TYR A 312 5.11 19.25 23.54
C TYR A 312 6.35 19.71 22.78
N SER A 313 7.14 18.75 22.29
CA SER A 313 8.34 19.00 21.47
C SER A 313 8.21 18.34 20.11
N MET A 314 9.03 18.77 19.14
CA MET A 314 9.09 18.14 17.81
C MET A 314 9.68 16.72 17.83
N LEU A 315 10.19 16.26 18.98
CA LEU A 315 10.75 14.93 19.21
C LEU A 315 10.15 14.31 20.49
N GLY A 316 10.12 12.98 20.57
CA GLY A 316 9.68 12.24 21.75
C GLY A 316 8.15 12.16 21.88
N SER A 317 7.68 11.95 23.12
CA SER A 317 6.24 11.86 23.43
C SER A 317 5.51 13.14 23.01
N GLY A 318 4.40 13.00 22.29
CA GLY A 318 3.65 14.14 21.76
C GLY A 318 4.22 14.78 20.49
N ALA A 319 5.31 14.24 19.91
CA ALA A 319 5.88 14.76 18.67
C ALA A 319 4.84 14.87 17.55
N ALA A 320 3.98 13.87 17.37
CA ALA A 320 2.95 13.90 16.33
C ALA A 320 1.93 15.04 16.51
N LEU A 321 1.61 15.43 17.75
CA LEU A 321 0.76 16.58 18.04
C LEU A 321 1.50 17.88 17.69
N TRP A 322 2.75 18.02 18.16
CA TRP A 322 3.57 19.19 17.88
C TRP A 322 3.75 19.42 16.38
N ILE A 323 4.10 18.36 15.64
CA ILE A 323 4.22 18.38 14.18
C ILE A 323 2.89 18.79 13.57
N GLY A 324 1.78 18.12 13.91
CA GLY A 324 0.46 18.43 13.38
C GLY A 324 0.04 19.90 13.58
N ALA A 325 0.39 20.50 14.73
CA ALA A 325 0.18 21.92 15.01
C ALA A 325 1.09 22.83 14.16
N ALA A 326 2.40 22.56 14.14
CA ALA A 326 3.38 23.36 13.40
C ALA A 326 3.09 23.40 11.89
N GLU A 327 2.65 22.27 11.32
CA GLU A 327 2.25 22.19 9.92
C GLU A 327 1.04 23.05 9.59
N MET A 328 0.03 23.06 10.46
CA MET A 328 -1.16 23.87 10.28
C MET A 328 -0.85 25.37 10.45
N VAL A 329 0.04 25.74 11.37
CA VAL A 329 0.55 27.11 11.47
C VAL A 329 1.28 27.51 10.20
N SER A 330 2.19 26.66 9.70
CA SER A 330 2.95 26.94 8.48
C SER A 330 2.07 27.14 7.26
N TYR A 331 0.88 26.54 7.22
CA TYR A 331 -0.04 26.67 6.11
C TYR A 331 -1.03 27.83 6.29
N TYR A 332 -1.70 27.91 7.44
CA TYR A 332 -2.82 28.84 7.68
C TYR A 332 -2.42 30.14 8.40
N ASP A 333 -1.27 30.17 9.08
CA ASP A 333 -0.82 31.33 9.84
C ASP A 333 0.71 31.60 9.73
N PRO A 334 1.33 31.47 8.53
CA PRO A 334 2.79 31.55 8.38
C PRO A 334 3.37 32.91 8.82
N ALA A 335 2.62 34.00 8.63
CA ALA A 335 3.03 35.35 9.04
C ALA A 335 3.23 35.49 10.57
N ASN A 336 2.63 34.60 11.37
CA ASN A 336 2.74 34.60 12.82
C ASN A 336 3.59 33.45 13.36
N CYS A 337 4.39 32.78 12.53
CA CYS A 337 5.20 31.62 12.96
C CYS A 337 6.05 31.91 14.21
N SER A 338 6.51 33.16 14.39
CA SER A 338 7.33 33.58 15.53
C SER A 338 6.57 33.52 16.85
N TYR A 339 5.26 33.78 16.85
CA TYR A 339 4.41 33.69 18.04
C TYR A 339 4.38 32.27 18.62
N TYR A 340 4.41 31.27 17.74
CA TYR A 340 4.44 29.85 18.10
C TYR A 340 5.86 29.29 18.22
N ASN A 341 6.91 30.02 17.83
CA ASN A 341 8.28 29.50 17.70
C ASN A 341 8.43 28.36 16.65
N VAL A 342 7.63 28.38 15.58
CA VAL A 342 7.65 27.35 14.51
C VAL A 342 8.15 27.87 13.16
N CYS A 343 8.77 29.06 13.12
CA CYS A 343 9.40 29.52 11.89
C CYS A 343 10.50 28.53 11.45
N ASN A 344 10.50 28.22 10.15
CA ASN A 344 11.39 27.25 9.51
C ASN A 344 11.39 25.88 10.20
N PHE A 345 10.24 25.44 10.75
CA PHE A 345 10.19 24.19 11.49
C PHE A 345 10.59 22.98 10.63
N LYS A 346 10.31 22.96 9.32
CA LYS A 346 10.70 21.85 8.43
C LYS A 346 12.22 21.65 8.42
N ASP A 347 13.00 22.74 8.32
CA ASP A 347 14.47 22.66 8.33
C ASP A 347 14.99 22.22 9.70
N LYS A 348 14.45 22.79 10.77
CA LYS A 348 14.80 22.41 12.15
C LYS A 348 14.48 20.92 12.41
N LEU A 349 13.32 20.47 11.94
CA LEU A 349 12.88 19.09 12.05
C LEU A 349 13.78 18.15 11.24
N ALA A 350 14.09 18.51 10.00
CA ALA A 350 14.98 17.71 9.15
C ALA A 350 16.37 17.57 9.77
N ALA A 351 16.92 18.64 10.36
CA ALA A 351 18.20 18.62 11.04
C ALA A 351 18.17 17.74 12.31
N ALA A 352 17.04 17.74 13.03
CA ALA A 352 16.87 16.97 14.26
C ALA A 352 16.60 15.47 14.01
N VAL A 353 15.78 15.15 13.00
CA VAL A 353 15.29 13.80 12.72
C VAL A 353 16.13 13.07 11.69
N LEU A 354 16.86 13.76 10.81
CA LEU A 354 17.70 13.13 9.77
C LEU A 354 19.16 13.61 9.87
N PRO A 355 19.85 13.37 11.01
CA PRO A 355 21.19 13.91 11.25
C PRO A 355 22.28 13.24 10.42
N ILE A 356 22.06 12.00 9.95
CA ILE A 356 23.04 11.27 9.15
C ILE A 356 22.88 11.68 7.69
N ARG A 357 23.99 12.08 7.06
CA ARG A 357 24.10 12.26 5.60
C ARG A 357 25.32 11.49 5.09
N HIS A 358 25.09 10.46 4.28
CA HIS A 358 26.12 9.58 3.74
C HIS A 358 26.11 9.59 2.21
N GLN A 359 27.27 9.76 1.57
CA GLN A 359 27.38 9.73 0.11
C GLN A 359 27.79 8.32 -0.33
N CYS A 360 26.91 7.60 -1.03
CA CYS A 360 27.24 6.28 -1.58
C CYS A 360 28.13 6.41 -2.83
N ASP A 361 27.69 7.21 -3.80
CA ASP A 361 28.42 7.54 -5.02
C ASP A 361 27.99 8.94 -5.51
N LYS A 362 28.40 9.38 -6.71
CA LYS A 362 28.03 10.71 -7.24
C LYS A 362 26.52 10.93 -7.41
N SER A 363 25.75 9.86 -7.58
CA SER A 363 24.32 9.86 -7.89
C SER A 363 23.42 9.53 -6.71
N ILE A 364 23.96 9.11 -5.56
CA ILE A 364 23.16 8.65 -4.42
C ILE A 364 23.67 9.23 -3.10
N VAL A 365 22.74 9.85 -2.36
CA VAL A 365 22.92 10.35 -0.99
C VAL A 365 21.92 9.65 -0.09
N ILE A 366 22.37 9.06 1.02
CA ILE A 366 21.49 8.57 2.08
C ILE A 366 21.36 9.66 3.15
N ARG A 367 20.12 9.97 3.56
CA ARG A 367 19.79 10.75 4.75
C ARG A 367 19.02 9.88 5.72
N ALA A 368 19.54 9.70 6.93
CA ALA A 368 18.98 8.72 7.86
C ALA A 368 18.76 9.31 9.25
N GLN A 369 17.72 8.80 9.92
CA GLN A 369 17.48 9.08 11.34
C GLN A 369 18.51 8.39 12.22
N ASN A 370 18.75 7.10 11.97
CA ASN A 370 19.77 6.31 12.63
C ASN A 370 20.04 5.06 11.79
N ILE A 371 21.28 4.78 11.42
CA ILE A 371 21.67 3.58 10.67
C ILE A 371 23.16 3.31 10.92
N SER A 372 23.55 2.04 11.02
CA SER A 372 24.95 1.70 11.26
C SER A 372 25.82 1.96 10.02
N ASN A 373 27.12 2.23 10.20
CA ASN A 373 28.05 2.36 9.07
C ASN A 373 28.14 1.07 8.23
N GLN A 374 27.94 -0.10 8.85
CA GLN A 374 27.92 -1.38 8.16
C GLN A 374 26.69 -1.50 7.26
N ASP A 375 25.50 -1.17 7.78
CA ASP A 375 24.25 -1.22 7.00
C ASP A 375 24.23 -0.16 5.90
N LEU A 376 24.84 1.01 6.12
CA LEU A 376 25.08 2.00 5.06
C LEU A 376 25.92 1.41 3.92
N ALA A 377 27.04 0.76 4.22
CA ALA A 377 27.89 0.15 3.20
C ALA A 377 27.16 -0.96 2.43
N ILE A 378 26.40 -1.81 3.13
CA ILE A 378 25.57 -2.86 2.52
C ILE A 378 24.51 -2.24 1.59
N THR A 379 23.82 -1.20 2.05
CA THR A 379 22.81 -0.47 1.29
C THR A 379 23.39 0.16 0.03
N CYS A 380 24.54 0.85 0.13
CA CYS A 380 25.21 1.44 -1.02
C CYS A 380 25.62 0.38 -2.06
N ASN A 381 26.22 -0.73 -1.62
CA ASN A 381 26.59 -1.83 -2.51
C ASN A 381 25.36 -2.43 -3.22
N LYS A 382 24.25 -2.56 -2.50
CA LYS A 382 22.99 -3.09 -3.04
C LYS A 382 22.41 -2.17 -4.12
N LEU A 383 22.40 -0.86 -3.88
CA LEU A 383 21.98 0.15 -4.86
C LEU A 383 22.88 0.15 -6.10
N GLU A 384 24.20 0.04 -5.94
CA GLU A 384 25.13 -0.04 -7.06
C GLU A 384 24.88 -1.28 -7.94
N GLN A 385 24.71 -2.45 -7.31
CA GLN A 385 24.40 -3.69 -8.01
C GLN A 385 23.05 -3.61 -8.74
N HIS A 386 22.02 -3.09 -8.07
CA HIS A 386 20.68 -2.92 -8.65
C HIS A 386 20.70 -2.00 -9.87
N LYS A 387 21.43 -0.87 -9.78
CA LYS A 387 21.66 0.06 -10.91
C LYS A 387 22.26 -0.66 -12.10
N ALA A 388 23.31 -1.46 -11.89
CA ALA A 388 23.95 -2.21 -12.98
C ALA A 388 23.00 -3.22 -13.63
N VAL A 389 22.21 -3.97 -12.83
CA VAL A 389 21.21 -4.92 -13.35
C VAL A 389 20.14 -4.20 -14.16
N PHE A 390 19.63 -3.07 -13.69
CA PHE A 390 18.64 -2.25 -14.39
C PHE A 390 19.15 -1.80 -15.76
N HIS A 391 20.33 -1.18 -15.80
CA HIS A 391 20.91 -0.67 -17.06
C HIS A 391 21.15 -1.79 -18.08
N ASN A 392 21.61 -2.97 -17.61
CA ASN A 392 21.82 -4.13 -18.47
C ASN A 392 20.50 -4.71 -19.00
N LYS A 393 19.49 -4.90 -18.13
CA LYS A 393 18.18 -5.46 -18.53
C LYS A 393 17.43 -4.57 -19.51
N LEU A 394 17.49 -3.25 -19.32
CA LEU A 394 16.72 -2.28 -20.11
C LEU A 394 17.53 -1.61 -21.21
N ASN A 395 18.81 -1.96 -21.34
CA ASN A 395 19.73 -1.43 -22.36
C ASN A 395 19.68 0.11 -22.45
N THR A 396 19.80 0.78 -21.32
CA THR A 396 19.67 2.25 -21.27
C THR A 396 20.98 2.97 -21.59
N HIS A 397 22.10 2.25 -21.58
CA HIS A 397 23.45 2.79 -21.77
C HIS A 397 23.82 3.93 -20.81
N TYR A 398 23.17 3.98 -19.63
CA TYR A 398 23.34 5.06 -18.65
C TYR A 398 23.01 6.46 -19.21
N ASN A 399 22.25 6.55 -20.30
CA ASN A 399 21.85 7.81 -20.90
C ASN A 399 20.49 8.23 -20.36
N PRO A 400 20.39 9.33 -19.58
CA PRO A 400 19.10 9.82 -19.13
C PRO A 400 18.24 10.24 -20.32
N VAL A 401 16.93 10.21 -20.12
CA VAL A 401 15.98 10.81 -21.08
C VAL A 401 16.21 12.31 -21.19
N ALA A 402 15.75 12.91 -22.29
CA ALA A 402 15.83 14.36 -22.44
C ALA A 402 15.11 15.07 -21.29
N ASP A 403 15.63 16.24 -20.91
CA ASP A 403 15.03 17.12 -19.90
C ASP A 403 14.92 16.54 -18.48
N ASP A 404 15.64 15.44 -18.15
CA ASP A 404 15.76 14.95 -16.77
C ASP A 404 17.08 15.39 -16.10
N TYR A 405 16.97 16.30 -15.14
CA TYR A 405 18.08 16.86 -14.35
C TYR A 405 18.25 16.19 -12.98
N ASN A 406 17.62 15.04 -12.71
CA ASN A 406 17.73 14.30 -11.44
C ASN A 406 19.09 13.59 -11.27
N GLU A 407 20.19 14.34 -11.29
CA GLU A 407 21.55 13.80 -11.18
C GLU A 407 21.82 13.05 -9.87
N THR A 408 21.06 13.36 -8.83
CA THR A 408 21.16 12.70 -7.53
C THR A 408 19.80 12.21 -7.04
N LEU A 409 19.80 11.02 -6.44
CA LEU A 409 18.73 10.50 -5.60
C LEU A 409 19.09 10.69 -4.13
N GLU A 410 18.20 11.32 -3.37
CA GLU A 410 18.28 11.37 -1.91
C GLU A 410 17.40 10.25 -1.32
N VAL A 411 18.04 9.20 -0.78
CA VAL A 411 17.40 8.09 -0.07
C VAL A 411 17.22 8.51 1.39
N VAL A 412 15.99 8.84 1.78
CA VAL A 412 15.61 9.24 3.13
C VAL A 412 15.06 8.04 3.89
N THR A 413 15.66 7.71 5.04
CA THR A 413 15.23 6.58 5.86
C THR A 413 14.96 6.98 7.32
N PHE A 414 13.77 6.65 7.81
CA PHE A 414 13.36 6.80 9.20
C PHE A 414 13.60 5.49 9.96
N ASN A 415 13.82 5.59 11.27
CA ASN A 415 14.22 4.43 12.09
C ASN A 415 13.08 3.40 12.24
N THR A 416 11.83 3.85 12.25
CA THR A 416 10.64 2.99 12.37
C THR A 416 9.49 3.48 11.50
N ARG A 417 8.49 2.61 11.28
CA ARG A 417 7.22 3.02 10.66
C ARG A 417 6.52 4.15 11.43
N LYS A 418 6.58 4.15 12.77
CA LYS A 418 6.00 5.23 13.60
C LYS A 418 6.70 6.57 13.32
N ASP A 419 8.04 6.58 13.23
CA ASP A 419 8.80 7.78 12.89
C ASP A 419 8.45 8.28 11.48
N TYR A 420 8.39 7.38 10.49
CA TYR A 420 7.94 7.71 9.13
C TYR A 420 6.56 8.35 9.12
N GLN A 421 5.59 7.75 9.80
CA GLN A 421 4.23 8.28 9.91
C GLN A 421 4.15 9.63 10.63
N THR A 422 5.06 9.88 11.57
CA THR A 422 5.13 11.13 12.35
C THR A 422 5.77 12.27 11.56
N TYR A 423 6.89 12.01 10.89
CA TYR A 423 7.75 13.08 10.35
C TYR A 423 7.71 13.22 8.83
N ALA A 424 7.58 12.13 8.08
CA ALA A 424 7.81 12.15 6.63
C ALA A 424 6.76 12.98 5.89
N GLY A 425 5.49 12.85 6.29
CA GLY A 425 4.41 13.65 5.72
C GLY A 425 4.67 15.14 5.88
N ALA A 426 5.20 15.55 7.04
CA ALA A 426 5.50 16.95 7.34
C ALA A 426 6.72 17.49 6.60
N LEU A 427 7.78 16.69 6.50
CA LEU A 427 9.00 17.07 5.82
C LEU A 427 8.82 17.16 4.31
N PHE A 428 8.09 16.21 3.72
CA PHE A 428 8.11 16.00 2.27
C PHE A 428 6.74 16.19 1.58
N ASP A 429 5.69 16.51 2.33
CA ASP A 429 4.32 16.68 1.81
C ASP A 429 3.79 15.42 1.10
N ILE A 430 3.96 14.26 1.76
CA ILE A 430 3.62 12.94 1.23
C ILE A 430 2.55 12.23 2.08
N SER A 431 1.89 11.23 1.50
CA SER A 431 1.15 10.23 2.28
C SER A 431 2.13 9.26 2.96
N THR A 432 1.86 8.88 4.21
CA THR A 432 2.67 7.93 4.99
C THR A 432 1.95 6.59 5.23
N ASP A 433 0.85 6.35 4.51
CA ASP A 433 0.12 5.09 4.52
C ASP A 433 0.65 4.13 3.43
N ASN A 434 1.97 3.93 3.42
CA ASN A 434 2.70 3.07 2.49
C ASN A 434 4.03 2.61 3.13
N GLY A 435 4.74 1.71 2.46
CA GLY A 435 6.04 1.21 2.92
C GLY A 435 7.20 2.16 2.62
N GLY A 436 7.03 3.00 1.62
CA GLY A 436 8.01 3.94 1.12
C GLY A 436 7.46 4.56 -0.16
N MET A 437 8.08 5.63 -0.63
CA MET A 437 7.63 6.32 -1.83
C MET A 437 8.77 7.03 -2.54
N TYR A 438 8.84 6.85 -3.85
CA TYR A 438 9.61 7.67 -4.74
C TYR A 438 8.86 8.98 -5.05
N LEU A 439 9.48 10.10 -4.70
CA LEU A 439 9.06 11.45 -4.99
C LEU A 439 9.99 12.05 -6.05
N GLU A 440 9.59 11.93 -7.31
CA GLU A 440 10.35 12.45 -8.45
C GLU A 440 10.45 13.98 -8.43
N GLY A 441 9.36 14.68 -8.15
CA GLY A 441 9.28 16.13 -8.27
C GLY A 441 9.07 16.59 -9.71
N ASN A 442 9.79 17.64 -10.14
CA ASN A 442 9.79 18.09 -11.53
C ASN A 442 11.16 17.77 -12.16
N PRO A 443 11.30 16.70 -12.97
CA PRO A 443 12.60 16.30 -13.52
C PRO A 443 13.23 17.40 -14.41
N ALA A 444 12.41 18.28 -15.00
CA ALA A 444 12.86 19.36 -15.87
C ALA A 444 13.37 20.62 -15.14
N ASP A 445 13.22 20.70 -13.81
CA ASP A 445 13.80 21.78 -13.00
C ASP A 445 15.20 21.39 -12.51
N PRO A 446 16.27 22.12 -12.89
CA PRO A 446 17.63 21.85 -12.42
C PRO A 446 17.81 21.94 -10.89
N ASN A 447 16.88 22.57 -10.17
CA ASN A 447 16.88 22.64 -8.70
C ASN A 447 16.06 21.52 -8.05
N ASN A 448 15.51 20.61 -8.84
CA ASN A 448 14.75 19.49 -8.34
C ASN A 448 15.64 18.52 -7.55
N GLN A 449 15.08 17.91 -6.50
CA GLN A 449 15.74 16.85 -5.74
C GLN A 449 14.80 15.65 -5.66
N ALA A 450 15.04 14.67 -6.52
CA ALA A 450 14.39 13.38 -6.46
C ALA A 450 14.71 12.69 -5.12
N ARG A 451 13.69 12.08 -4.51
CA ARG A 451 13.81 11.41 -3.21
C ARG A 451 13.16 10.04 -3.23
N PHE A 452 13.78 9.08 -2.58
CA PHE A 452 13.12 7.86 -2.13
C PHE A 452 12.99 7.96 -0.61
N ILE A 453 11.78 7.90 -0.07
CA ILE A 453 11.50 8.14 1.34
C ILE A 453 10.85 6.90 1.94
N ALA A 454 11.48 6.28 2.94
CA ALA A 454 10.99 5.06 3.57
C ALA A 454 11.44 4.95 5.04
N TYR A 455 11.23 3.78 5.63
CA TYR A 455 11.72 3.44 6.97
C TYR A 455 12.49 2.13 6.99
N GLU A 456 13.23 1.94 8.07
CA GLU A 456 14.00 0.75 8.33
C GLU A 456 13.13 -0.40 8.83
N ARG A 457 13.51 -1.61 8.43
CA ARG A 457 12.96 -2.87 8.92
C ARG A 457 14.11 -3.75 9.38
N SER A 458 14.04 -4.19 10.62
CA SER A 458 14.98 -5.18 11.15
C SER A 458 14.64 -6.57 10.62
N THR A 459 15.67 -7.27 10.14
CA THR A 459 15.65 -8.71 9.90
C THR A 459 16.54 -9.38 10.98
N PRO A 460 16.50 -10.71 11.16
CA PRO A 460 17.31 -11.38 12.18
C PRO A 460 18.82 -11.08 12.12
N ASN A 461 19.35 -10.71 10.95
CA ASN A 461 20.79 -10.56 10.72
C ASN A 461 21.24 -9.15 10.31
N GLN A 462 20.32 -8.24 9.96
CA GLN A 462 20.64 -6.89 9.46
C GLN A 462 19.43 -5.96 9.52
N THR A 463 19.69 -4.65 9.48
CA THR A 463 18.66 -3.65 9.24
C THR A 463 18.63 -3.29 7.76
N ILE A 464 17.46 -3.35 7.14
CA ILE A 464 17.26 -3.00 5.73
C ILE A 464 16.35 -1.78 5.61
N ILE A 465 16.50 -1.02 4.53
CA ILE A 465 15.51 -0.02 4.13
C ILE A 465 14.37 -0.75 3.41
N TRP A 466 13.14 -0.57 3.88
CA TRP A 466 11.97 -1.23 3.32
C TRP A 466 11.70 -0.75 1.88
N ASN A 467 11.34 -1.67 0.97
CA ASN A 467 11.08 -1.42 -0.46
C ASN A 467 12.23 -0.76 -1.26
N LEU A 468 13.48 -0.83 -0.77
CA LEU A 468 14.64 -0.14 -1.38
C LEU A 468 14.80 -0.37 -2.89
N GLU A 469 14.82 -1.61 -3.34
CA GLU A 469 15.04 -1.95 -4.77
C GLU A 469 13.85 -1.57 -5.65
N HIS A 470 12.63 -1.74 -5.13
CA HIS A 470 11.39 -1.37 -5.83
C HIS A 470 11.36 0.13 -6.10
N GLU A 471 11.55 0.95 -5.07
CA GLU A 471 11.50 2.41 -5.20
C GLU A 471 12.71 2.98 -5.91
N TYR A 472 13.88 2.33 -5.80
CA TYR A 472 15.04 2.72 -6.61
C TYR A 472 14.83 2.44 -8.10
N THR A 473 14.05 1.39 -8.43
CA THR A 473 13.65 1.13 -9.82
C THR A 473 12.81 2.27 -10.38
N HIS A 474 11.90 2.84 -9.59
CA HIS A 474 11.11 4.00 -10.04
C HIS A 474 11.97 5.21 -10.40
N TYR A 475 12.99 5.51 -9.58
CA TYR A 475 13.97 6.55 -9.90
C TYR A 475 14.71 6.26 -11.21
N LEU A 476 15.18 5.02 -11.40
CA LEU A 476 15.90 4.63 -12.60
C LEU A 476 15.00 4.64 -13.84
N ASP A 477 13.73 4.22 -13.71
CA ASP A 477 12.79 4.18 -14.82
C ASP A 477 12.38 5.59 -15.28
N GLY A 478 12.06 6.49 -14.34
CA GLY A 478 11.83 7.90 -14.63
C GLY A 478 13.04 8.54 -15.33
N ARG A 479 14.24 8.36 -14.76
CA ARG A 479 15.44 9.00 -15.32
C ARG A 479 15.90 8.44 -16.67
N PHE A 480 15.75 7.13 -16.92
CA PHE A 480 16.41 6.47 -18.07
C PHE A 480 15.46 5.86 -19.11
N ASN A 481 14.17 5.73 -18.81
CA ASN A 481 13.20 5.13 -19.74
C ASN A 481 11.98 6.00 -20.00
N MET A 482 11.47 6.76 -19.04
CA MET A 482 10.20 7.48 -19.17
C MET A 482 10.44 8.99 -19.24
N TRP A 483 10.27 9.60 -20.41
CA TRP A 483 10.37 11.06 -20.54
C TRP A 483 9.18 11.77 -19.88
N GLY A 484 9.46 12.92 -19.27
CA GLY A 484 8.50 13.72 -18.52
C GLY A 484 8.42 13.31 -17.05
N GLY A 485 7.75 14.11 -16.23
CA GLY A 485 7.49 13.74 -14.84
C GLY A 485 6.32 12.77 -14.73
N PHE A 486 6.14 12.21 -13.53
CA PHE A 486 5.06 11.28 -13.23
C PHE A 486 3.65 11.77 -13.66
N ASN A 487 3.39 13.09 -13.59
CA ASN A 487 2.11 13.68 -13.99
C ASN A 487 1.90 13.74 -15.52
N ASP A 488 2.94 13.54 -16.32
CA ASP A 488 2.90 13.52 -17.78
C ASP A 488 2.56 12.13 -18.33
N LEU A 489 2.62 11.10 -17.48
CA LEU A 489 2.39 9.70 -17.86
C LEU A 489 0.90 9.41 -18.09
N PRO A 490 0.53 8.65 -19.14
CA PRO A 490 -0.84 8.17 -19.33
C PRO A 490 -1.15 7.01 -18.36
N LEU A 491 -1.43 7.33 -17.09
CA LEU A 491 -1.58 6.37 -15.97
C LEU A 491 -2.62 5.25 -16.18
N TYR A 492 -3.51 5.39 -17.16
CA TYR A 492 -4.43 4.31 -17.54
C TYR A 492 -3.76 3.18 -18.34
N SER A 493 -2.52 3.37 -18.79
CA SER A 493 -1.81 2.48 -19.73
C SER A 493 -0.34 2.22 -19.36
N THR A 494 0.18 2.84 -18.29
CA THR A 494 1.58 2.72 -17.86
C THR A 494 1.73 2.13 -16.47
N VAL A 495 0.68 2.09 -15.64
CA VAL A 495 0.79 1.62 -14.24
C VAL A 495 1.24 0.16 -14.12
N TRP A 496 0.82 -0.70 -15.04
CA TRP A 496 1.28 -2.10 -15.07
C TRP A 496 2.79 -2.20 -15.29
N TRP A 497 3.36 -1.27 -16.08
CA TRP A 497 4.79 -1.19 -16.34
C TRP A 497 5.51 -0.60 -15.13
N VAL A 498 5.08 0.58 -14.65
CA VAL A 498 5.72 1.29 -13.54
C VAL A 498 5.80 0.39 -12.30
N GLU A 499 4.66 -0.10 -11.79
CA GLU A 499 4.66 -0.93 -10.58
C GLU A 499 5.15 -2.36 -10.84
N GLY A 500 4.84 -2.92 -12.01
CA GLY A 500 5.29 -4.26 -12.37
C GLY A 500 6.81 -4.36 -12.58
N LEU A 501 7.44 -3.30 -13.10
CA LEU A 501 8.89 -3.22 -13.26
C LEU A 501 9.56 -3.05 -11.90
N GLY A 502 9.03 -2.21 -11.02
CA GLY A 502 9.49 -2.10 -9.63
C GLY A 502 9.53 -3.47 -8.95
N GLU A 503 8.43 -4.21 -9.03
CA GLU A 503 8.32 -5.56 -8.46
C GLU A 503 9.26 -6.55 -9.14
N TYR A 504 9.35 -6.56 -10.48
CA TYR A 504 10.20 -7.51 -11.21
C TYR A 504 11.69 -7.26 -10.98
N MET A 505 12.10 -6.00 -10.89
CA MET A 505 13.48 -5.64 -10.58
C MET A 505 13.84 -5.97 -9.13
N ALA A 506 12.90 -5.84 -8.19
CA ALA A 506 13.13 -6.14 -6.78
C ALA A 506 13.15 -7.65 -6.47
N TYR A 507 12.22 -8.42 -7.03
CA TYR A 507 12.07 -9.85 -6.73
C TYR A 507 12.70 -10.79 -7.77
N GLY A 508 13.06 -10.29 -8.95
CA GLY A 508 13.55 -11.12 -10.05
C GLY A 508 12.53 -12.20 -10.42
N ASP A 509 12.99 -13.44 -10.54
CA ASP A 509 12.14 -14.57 -10.94
C ASP A 509 11.42 -15.24 -9.75
N ASP A 510 11.69 -14.78 -8.51
CA ASP A 510 11.30 -15.43 -7.26
C ASP A 510 10.29 -14.60 -6.45
N TYR A 511 9.10 -14.35 -7.02
CA TYR A 511 8.00 -13.70 -6.30
C TYR A 511 6.84 -14.66 -6.00
N GLN A 512 6.98 -15.46 -4.94
CA GLN A 512 6.04 -16.55 -4.62
C GLN A 512 4.57 -16.09 -4.52
N ALA A 513 4.30 -14.93 -3.92
CA ALA A 513 2.95 -14.41 -3.81
C ALA A 513 2.32 -14.09 -5.18
N ALA A 514 3.12 -13.69 -6.18
CA ALA A 514 2.65 -13.51 -7.54
C ALA A 514 2.47 -14.87 -8.25
N LEU A 515 3.38 -15.82 -8.04
CA LEU A 515 3.27 -17.18 -8.58
C LEU A 515 2.03 -17.92 -8.05
N ASP A 516 1.64 -17.72 -6.80
CA ASP A 516 0.40 -18.28 -6.26
C ASP A 516 -0.85 -17.67 -6.91
N LEU A 517 -0.82 -16.38 -7.26
CA LEU A 517 -1.89 -15.75 -8.02
C LEU A 517 -1.92 -16.20 -9.48
N ALA A 518 -0.76 -16.48 -10.09
CA ALA A 518 -0.67 -16.98 -11.46
C ALA A 518 -1.51 -18.26 -11.66
N LYS A 519 -1.57 -19.14 -10.65
CA LYS A 519 -2.40 -20.37 -10.62
C LYS A 519 -3.87 -20.13 -10.92
N THR A 520 -4.37 -18.95 -10.57
CA THR A 520 -5.79 -18.61 -10.74
C THR A 520 -6.14 -18.18 -12.16
N LYS A 521 -5.16 -17.74 -12.96
CA LYS A 521 -5.36 -17.13 -14.28
C LYS A 521 -6.45 -16.06 -14.31
N ALA A 522 -6.60 -15.30 -13.22
CA ALA A 522 -7.73 -14.39 -13.01
C ALA A 522 -7.82 -13.24 -14.04
N TYR A 523 -6.71 -12.91 -14.70
CA TYR A 523 -6.64 -11.81 -15.68
C TYR A 523 -5.97 -12.24 -16.98
N GLN A 524 -6.39 -11.63 -18.08
CA GLN A 524 -5.69 -11.65 -19.35
C GLN A 524 -4.61 -10.56 -19.37
N LEU A 525 -3.56 -10.70 -20.19
CA LEU A 525 -2.54 -9.65 -20.31
C LEU A 525 -3.16 -8.31 -20.77
N SER A 526 -4.14 -8.36 -21.67
CA SER A 526 -4.91 -7.19 -22.10
C SER A 526 -5.60 -6.44 -20.96
N ASP A 527 -6.03 -7.15 -19.91
CA ASP A 527 -6.64 -6.51 -18.74
C ASP A 527 -5.60 -5.75 -17.94
N LEU A 528 -4.39 -6.30 -17.84
CA LEU A 528 -3.30 -5.75 -17.05
C LEU A 528 -2.70 -4.50 -17.70
N PHE A 529 -2.61 -4.46 -19.03
CA PHE A 529 -2.15 -3.28 -19.77
C PHE A 529 -2.93 -2.00 -19.48
N TYR A 530 -4.18 -2.11 -19.01
CA TYR A 530 -5.03 -0.99 -18.63
C TYR A 530 -5.22 -0.84 -17.12
N ASN A 531 -4.30 -1.39 -16.33
CA ASN A 531 -4.25 -1.10 -14.90
C ASN A 531 -4.13 0.41 -14.69
N ASN A 532 -4.81 0.86 -13.64
CA ASN A 532 -4.62 2.17 -13.01
C ASN A 532 -4.61 1.96 -11.49
N TYR A 533 -4.30 3.00 -10.73
CA TYR A 533 -4.17 2.86 -9.28
C TYR A 533 -5.48 2.51 -8.52
N ASN A 534 -6.63 2.47 -9.20
CA ASN A 534 -7.89 1.96 -8.63
C ASN A 534 -8.14 0.48 -8.94
N SER A 535 -7.22 -0.22 -9.61
CA SER A 535 -7.39 -1.61 -10.06
C SER A 535 -7.23 -2.64 -8.94
N GLY A 536 -6.84 -2.21 -7.74
CA GLY A 536 -6.59 -3.06 -6.58
C GLY A 536 -5.16 -3.56 -6.51
N VAL A 537 -4.64 -3.65 -5.28
CA VAL A 537 -3.24 -3.97 -4.97
C VAL A 537 -2.71 -5.21 -5.71
N ASN A 538 -3.38 -6.36 -5.59
CA ASN A 538 -2.90 -7.58 -6.24
C ASN A 538 -2.80 -7.45 -7.76
N ARG A 539 -3.74 -6.74 -8.37
CA ARG A 539 -3.77 -6.54 -9.82
C ARG A 539 -2.67 -5.57 -10.27
N ILE A 540 -2.42 -4.52 -9.50
CA ILE A 540 -1.38 -3.52 -9.79
C ILE A 540 0.02 -4.14 -9.66
N TYR A 541 0.33 -4.70 -8.50
CA TYR A 541 1.70 -5.11 -8.15
C TYR A 541 2.04 -6.53 -8.59
N ARG A 542 1.32 -7.54 -8.10
CA ARG A 542 1.64 -8.95 -8.33
C ARG A 542 1.30 -9.40 -9.76
N TRP A 543 0.16 -8.96 -10.29
CA TRP A 543 -0.14 -9.22 -11.70
C TRP A 543 0.64 -8.28 -12.63
N GLY A 544 0.96 -7.05 -12.21
CA GLY A 544 1.91 -6.18 -12.94
C GLY A 544 3.29 -6.84 -13.08
N TYR A 545 3.80 -7.42 -12.00
CA TYR A 545 5.02 -8.24 -12.00
C TYR A 545 4.96 -9.36 -13.04
N LEU A 546 3.89 -10.16 -13.05
CA LEU A 546 3.71 -11.26 -14.00
C LEU A 546 3.68 -10.74 -15.45
N ALA A 547 2.99 -9.63 -15.69
CA ALA A 547 2.93 -8.99 -17.00
C ALA A 547 4.32 -8.51 -17.45
N VAL A 548 5.06 -7.81 -16.60
CA VAL A 548 6.41 -7.31 -16.93
C VAL A 548 7.38 -8.46 -17.14
N ARG A 549 7.38 -9.46 -16.27
CA ARG A 549 8.23 -10.66 -16.41
C ARG A 549 7.96 -11.39 -17.72
N TYR A 550 6.70 -11.65 -18.06
CA TYR A 550 6.32 -12.22 -19.35
C TYR A 550 6.86 -11.39 -20.53
N MET A 551 6.77 -10.05 -20.45
CA MET A 551 7.28 -9.19 -21.50
C MET A 551 8.81 -9.27 -21.65
N PHE A 552 9.55 -9.44 -20.55
CA PHE A 552 10.99 -9.70 -20.59
C PHE A 552 11.33 -11.07 -21.18
N GLU A 553 10.64 -12.13 -20.77
CA GLU A 553 10.95 -13.51 -21.15
C GLU A 553 10.48 -13.88 -22.56
N ASN A 554 9.33 -13.37 -22.99
CA ASN A 554 8.65 -13.82 -24.20
C ASN A 554 8.48 -12.73 -25.26
N GLN A 555 8.47 -11.45 -24.87
CA GLN A 555 8.10 -10.34 -25.77
C GLN A 555 9.15 -9.21 -25.79
N GLN A 556 10.43 -9.57 -25.71
CA GLN A 556 11.53 -8.61 -25.57
C GLN A 556 11.55 -7.55 -26.69
N ASN A 557 11.31 -7.92 -27.95
CA ASN A 557 11.25 -6.97 -29.06
C ASN A 557 10.12 -5.96 -28.91
N THR A 558 8.95 -6.43 -28.46
CA THR A 558 7.78 -5.56 -28.20
C THR A 558 8.09 -4.59 -27.07
N MET A 559 8.68 -5.08 -25.99
CA MET A 559 9.10 -4.26 -24.86
C MET A 559 10.15 -3.20 -25.27
N GLN A 560 11.16 -3.57 -26.05
CA GLN A 560 12.16 -2.62 -26.54
C GLN A 560 11.54 -1.52 -27.41
N GLN A 561 10.56 -1.87 -28.27
CA GLN A 561 9.83 -0.87 -29.05
C GLN A 561 8.99 0.07 -28.16
N MET A 562 8.39 -0.44 -27.07
CA MET A 562 7.69 0.41 -26.10
C MET A 562 8.65 1.41 -25.44
N LEU A 563 9.84 0.96 -25.02
CA LEU A 563 10.86 1.82 -24.44
C LEU A 563 11.31 2.95 -25.38
N VAL A 564 11.34 2.71 -26.70
CA VAL A 564 11.62 3.76 -27.69
C VAL A 564 10.59 4.90 -27.62
N TYR A 565 9.32 4.59 -27.41
CA TYR A 565 8.28 5.59 -27.25
C TYR A 565 8.36 6.30 -25.89
N PHE A 566 8.55 5.54 -24.80
CA PHE A 566 8.69 6.10 -23.45
C PHE A 566 9.85 7.10 -23.37
N ARG A 567 11.02 6.74 -23.89
CA ARG A 567 12.23 7.59 -23.84
C ARG A 567 12.11 8.90 -24.61
N LYS A 568 11.15 8.98 -25.54
CA LYS A 568 10.84 10.17 -26.34
C LYS A 568 9.61 10.93 -25.84
N GLY A 569 8.89 10.40 -24.85
CA GLY A 569 7.61 10.95 -24.42
C GLY A 569 6.49 10.77 -25.44
N ASP A 570 6.65 9.87 -26.42
CA ASP A 570 5.67 9.63 -27.47
C ASP A 570 4.58 8.65 -27.02
N TYR A 571 3.89 9.05 -25.95
CA TYR A 571 2.86 8.25 -25.31
C TYR A 571 1.64 8.02 -26.21
N SER A 572 1.42 8.86 -27.22
CA SER A 572 0.36 8.67 -28.21
C SER A 572 0.66 7.46 -29.09
N ASN A 573 1.87 7.38 -29.67
CA ASN A 573 2.24 6.23 -30.49
C ASN A 573 2.46 4.96 -29.66
N TYR A 574 2.94 5.08 -28.41
CA TYR A 574 2.89 3.97 -27.46
C TYR A 574 1.48 3.39 -27.31
N ASN A 575 0.49 4.23 -27.05
CA ASN A 575 -0.89 3.77 -26.88
C ASN A 575 -1.47 3.15 -28.15
N ASN A 576 -1.14 3.70 -29.33
CA ASN A 576 -1.54 3.11 -30.60
C ASN A 576 -0.89 1.73 -30.80
N TYR A 577 0.39 1.61 -30.51
CA TYR A 577 1.15 0.36 -30.60
C TYR A 577 0.61 -0.71 -29.64
N LEU A 578 0.38 -0.33 -28.37
CA LEU A 578 -0.19 -1.22 -27.36
C LEU A 578 -1.60 -1.68 -27.77
N ASN A 579 -2.43 -0.78 -28.28
CA ASN A 579 -3.79 -1.12 -28.73
C ASN A 579 -3.83 -2.13 -29.88
N GLN A 580 -2.85 -2.07 -30.80
CA GLN A 580 -2.75 -3.02 -31.90
C GLN A 580 -2.39 -4.43 -31.43
N LEU A 581 -1.60 -4.54 -30.36
CA LEU A 581 -1.04 -5.81 -29.89
C LEU A 581 -1.73 -6.38 -28.64
N ARG A 582 -2.54 -5.59 -27.94
CA ARG A 582 -2.98 -5.94 -26.57
C ARG A 582 -3.66 -7.32 -26.45
N TYR A 583 -4.39 -7.75 -27.47
CA TYR A 583 -5.08 -9.05 -27.45
C TYR A 583 -4.25 -10.19 -28.05
N SER A 584 -3.19 -9.90 -28.82
CA SER A 584 -2.40 -10.95 -29.49
C SER A 584 -1.61 -11.82 -28.51
N PHE A 585 -1.36 -11.32 -27.31
CA PHE A 585 -0.57 -12.00 -26.28
C PHE A 585 -1.38 -12.78 -25.26
N ASN A 586 -2.71 -12.66 -25.24
CA ASN A 586 -3.54 -13.25 -24.18
C ASN A 586 -3.37 -14.77 -24.05
N ALA A 587 -3.43 -15.48 -25.18
CA ALA A 587 -3.25 -16.93 -25.19
C ALA A 587 -1.80 -17.33 -24.80
N ASP A 588 -0.80 -16.62 -25.32
CA ASP A 588 0.61 -16.91 -25.03
C ASP A 588 0.97 -16.61 -23.57
N PHE A 589 0.43 -15.52 -23.00
CA PHE A 589 0.55 -15.18 -21.58
C PHE A 589 -0.03 -16.27 -20.69
N HIS A 590 -1.24 -16.76 -20.97
CA HIS A 590 -1.82 -17.86 -20.18
C HIS A 590 -1.05 -19.17 -20.30
N ASN A 591 -0.51 -19.48 -21.49
CA ASN A 591 0.38 -20.63 -21.67
C ASN A 591 1.71 -20.45 -20.92
N TRP A 592 2.20 -19.22 -20.81
CA TRP A 592 3.38 -18.89 -20.02
C TRP A 592 3.09 -19.01 -18.51
N LEU A 593 1.91 -18.57 -18.04
CA LEU A 593 1.49 -18.76 -16.65
C LEU A 593 1.44 -20.25 -16.28
N ASP A 594 0.95 -21.10 -17.18
CA ASP A 594 1.02 -22.56 -16.99
C ASP A 594 2.45 -23.02 -16.81
N LYS A 595 3.38 -22.61 -17.69
CA LYS A 595 4.78 -23.05 -17.60
C LYS A 595 5.47 -22.64 -16.29
N ILE A 596 5.25 -21.43 -15.81
CA ILE A 596 5.89 -20.94 -14.57
C ILE A 596 5.23 -21.51 -13.31
N VAL A 597 4.01 -22.04 -13.41
CA VAL A 597 3.28 -22.68 -12.31
C VAL A 597 3.45 -24.21 -12.32
N ASP A 598 3.45 -24.84 -13.51
CA ASP A 598 3.63 -26.27 -13.75
C ASP A 598 5.09 -26.73 -13.63
N GLY A 599 6.02 -25.79 -13.48
CA GLY A 599 7.38 -26.07 -13.01
C GLY A 599 7.45 -26.73 -11.62
N ASP A 600 6.31 -26.89 -10.92
CA ASP A 600 6.21 -27.53 -9.60
C ASP A 600 5.05 -28.55 -9.51
N ASN A 601 4.83 -29.36 -10.56
CA ASN A 601 3.86 -30.47 -10.55
C ASN A 601 4.51 -31.86 -10.62
N SER A 602 5.72 -32.00 -10.06
CA SER A 602 6.23 -33.32 -9.70
C SER A 602 6.07 -33.50 -8.20
N ASN A 603 5.37 -34.56 -7.78
CA ASN A 603 5.48 -35.11 -6.41
C ASN A 603 6.92 -35.62 -6.11
N CYS A 604 7.90 -35.29 -6.96
CA CYS A 604 9.29 -35.63 -6.82
C CYS A 604 10.01 -34.52 -6.05
N LYS A 605 9.57 -34.27 -4.82
CA LYS A 605 10.25 -33.36 -3.93
C LYS A 605 11.47 -34.08 -3.36
N GLY A 606 12.65 -33.51 -3.58
CA GLY A 606 13.83 -33.87 -2.78
C GLY A 606 13.57 -33.62 -1.29
N ASN A 607 14.44 -34.12 -0.42
CA ASN A 607 14.32 -33.90 1.02
C ASN A 607 14.15 -32.40 1.34
N THR A 608 13.37 -32.08 2.38
CA THR A 608 13.24 -30.70 2.87
C THR A 608 14.63 -30.17 3.25
N SER A 609 15.01 -29.00 2.69
CA SER A 609 16.28 -28.28 2.94
C SER A 609 16.76 -28.46 4.38
N THR A 610 18.02 -28.85 4.56
CA THR A 610 18.69 -28.87 5.86
C THR A 610 19.23 -27.50 6.27
N ASP A 611 18.99 -26.46 5.45
CA ASP A 611 19.52 -25.09 5.57
C ASP A 611 21.05 -25.00 5.63
N ARG A 612 21.72 -26.04 5.13
CA ARG A 612 23.18 -26.10 5.07
C ARG A 612 23.72 -25.42 3.83
N ASN A 613 24.74 -24.58 4.02
CA ASN A 613 25.42 -23.87 2.93
C ASN A 613 26.16 -24.76 1.94
N ASP A 614 26.41 -26.04 2.24
CA ASP A 614 27.01 -27.04 1.36
C ASP A 614 25.97 -27.97 0.70
N GLU A 615 24.67 -27.84 1.01
CA GLU A 615 23.60 -28.57 0.32
C GLU A 615 23.19 -27.86 -0.99
N LEU A 616 23.15 -28.59 -2.11
CA LEU A 616 22.57 -28.09 -3.35
C LEU A 616 21.07 -28.35 -3.36
N ILE A 617 20.33 -27.35 -3.81
CA ILE A 617 18.88 -27.46 -4.02
C ILE A 617 18.67 -27.50 -5.53
N THR A 618 17.82 -28.42 -5.99
CA THR A 618 17.50 -28.54 -7.42
C THR A 618 17.06 -27.19 -7.99
N SER A 619 17.59 -26.84 -9.17
CA SER A 619 17.30 -25.58 -9.87
C SER A 619 17.74 -24.30 -9.14
N LYS A 620 18.51 -24.37 -8.04
CA LYS A 620 19.10 -23.20 -7.35
C LYS A 620 20.63 -23.20 -7.49
N PRO A 621 21.19 -22.56 -8.53
CA PRO A 621 22.63 -22.56 -8.76
C PRO A 621 23.40 -21.79 -7.68
N LYS A 622 24.58 -22.27 -7.29
CA LYS A 622 25.52 -21.57 -6.41
C LYS A 622 26.64 -20.93 -7.22
N THR A 623 26.94 -19.67 -6.92
CA THR A 623 28.09 -18.98 -7.52
C THR A 623 29.31 -19.16 -6.62
N LEU A 624 30.38 -19.72 -7.18
CA LEU A 624 31.55 -20.16 -6.45
C LEU A 624 32.80 -19.39 -6.89
N THR A 625 33.66 -19.09 -5.92
CA THR A 625 35.00 -18.54 -6.14
C THR A 625 35.94 -19.20 -5.13
N SER A 626 36.94 -19.94 -5.60
CA SER A 626 37.85 -20.65 -4.71
C SER A 626 39.18 -20.99 -5.40
N SER A 627 40.22 -21.19 -4.59
CA SER A 627 41.51 -21.78 -4.97
C SER A 627 41.71 -23.18 -4.37
N TYR A 628 40.73 -23.69 -3.61
CA TYR A 628 40.74 -25.00 -2.97
C TYR A 628 39.48 -25.79 -3.34
N SER A 629 39.53 -27.12 -3.21
CA SER A 629 38.39 -27.98 -3.46
C SER A 629 37.22 -27.61 -2.54
N GLN A 630 36.01 -27.58 -3.10
CA GLN A 630 34.78 -27.29 -2.37
C GLN A 630 33.87 -28.51 -2.41
N MET A 631 33.24 -28.82 -1.28
CA MET A 631 32.41 -30.01 -1.09
C MET A 631 30.94 -29.61 -1.01
N PHE A 632 30.09 -30.34 -1.71
CA PHE A 632 28.63 -30.15 -1.71
C PHE A 632 27.91 -31.49 -1.69
N PHE A 633 26.64 -31.50 -1.32
CA PHE A 633 25.82 -32.70 -1.44
C PHE A 633 24.39 -32.37 -1.89
N ILE A 634 23.70 -33.35 -2.47
CA ILE A 634 22.28 -33.26 -2.82
C ILE A 634 21.59 -34.59 -2.58
N TYR A 635 20.36 -34.56 -2.09
CA TYR A 635 19.49 -35.74 -2.05
C TYR A 635 18.72 -35.88 -3.36
N VAL A 636 18.93 -36.98 -4.07
CA VAL A 636 18.16 -37.34 -5.26
C VAL A 636 17.06 -38.33 -4.84
N PRO A 637 15.78 -38.01 -5.03
CA PRO A 637 14.68 -38.89 -4.63
C PRO A 637 14.51 -40.07 -5.59
N ASP A 638 13.81 -41.11 -5.13
CA ASP A 638 13.58 -42.37 -5.87
C ASP A 638 12.74 -42.22 -7.17
N CYS A 639 11.94 -41.16 -7.23
CA CYS A 639 11.17 -40.77 -8.42
C CYS A 639 12.01 -40.10 -9.52
N ALA A 640 13.29 -39.79 -9.27
CA ALA A 640 14.16 -39.16 -10.25
C ALA A 640 14.51 -40.13 -11.39
N THR A 641 14.22 -39.73 -12.62
CA THR A 641 14.55 -40.50 -13.83
C THR A 641 15.80 -39.99 -14.54
N LYS A 642 16.23 -38.77 -14.21
CA LYS A 642 17.49 -38.16 -14.65
C LYS A 642 18.00 -37.24 -13.55
N PHE A 643 19.32 -37.23 -13.35
CA PHE A 643 20.02 -36.27 -12.51
C PHE A 643 21.17 -35.63 -13.31
N SER A 644 21.24 -34.31 -13.28
CA SER A 644 22.23 -33.49 -13.95
C SER A 644 22.94 -32.60 -12.93
N LEU A 645 24.27 -32.58 -13.00
CA LEU A 645 25.14 -31.66 -12.29
C LEU A 645 25.97 -30.90 -13.31
N LYS A 646 25.94 -29.57 -13.25
CA LYS A 646 26.68 -28.71 -14.18
C LYS A 646 27.49 -27.65 -13.48
N LEU A 647 28.67 -27.40 -14.03
CA LEU A 647 29.49 -26.23 -13.77
C LEU A 647 29.46 -25.35 -15.04
N SER A 648 29.35 -24.03 -14.90
CA SER A 648 29.35 -23.13 -16.06
C SER A 648 29.81 -21.70 -15.74
N GLY A 649 30.30 -21.00 -16.76
CA GLY A 649 30.67 -19.60 -16.70
C GLY A 649 31.88 -19.28 -15.81
N GLY A 650 32.02 -18.00 -15.47
CA GLY A 650 33.14 -17.51 -14.66
C GLY A 650 34.50 -17.60 -15.36
N THR A 651 35.56 -17.52 -14.57
CA THR A 651 36.96 -17.66 -15.02
C THR A 651 37.67 -18.73 -14.19
N GLY A 652 38.76 -19.30 -14.69
CA GLY A 652 39.50 -20.38 -14.01
C GLY A 652 39.35 -21.74 -14.71
N ASP A 653 39.61 -22.81 -13.96
CA ASP A 653 39.56 -24.19 -14.47
C ASP A 653 39.24 -25.12 -13.30
N ALA A 654 38.06 -25.74 -13.30
CA ALA A 654 37.57 -26.54 -12.18
C ALA A 654 36.80 -27.78 -12.65
N ASP A 655 37.21 -28.93 -12.12
CA ASP A 655 36.62 -30.24 -12.42
C ASP A 655 35.45 -30.56 -11.46
N LEU A 656 34.52 -31.40 -11.91
CA LEU A 656 33.48 -32.02 -11.07
C LEU A 656 33.80 -33.48 -10.75
N TYR A 657 33.62 -33.86 -9.49
CA TYR A 657 33.66 -35.25 -9.02
C TYR A 657 32.41 -35.53 -8.19
N LEU A 658 31.86 -36.74 -8.32
CA LEU A 658 30.65 -37.15 -7.63
C LEU A 658 30.77 -38.59 -7.11
N ASN A 659 30.27 -38.85 -5.89
CA ASN A 659 30.19 -40.19 -5.29
C ASN A 659 28.94 -40.34 -4.42
N GLN A 660 28.26 -41.49 -4.50
CA GLN A 660 27.04 -41.81 -3.73
C GLN A 660 27.36 -42.38 -2.35
N THR A 661 28.49 -43.06 -2.18
CA THR A 661 28.85 -43.81 -0.96
C THR A 661 29.67 -43.00 0.04
N GLY A 662 30.00 -41.74 -0.28
CA GLY A 662 30.71 -40.81 0.60
C GLY A 662 31.33 -39.64 -0.16
N TRP A 663 32.11 -38.81 0.52
CA TRP A 663 32.77 -37.64 -0.09
C TRP A 663 33.80 -38.06 -1.16
N PRO A 664 33.66 -37.57 -2.41
CA PRO A 664 34.61 -37.90 -3.48
C PRO A 664 35.96 -37.22 -3.25
N ASN A 665 37.01 -37.82 -3.81
CA ASN A 665 38.31 -37.18 -4.01
C ASN A 665 38.83 -37.48 -5.42
N THR A 666 40.03 -37.01 -5.77
CA THR A 666 40.57 -37.16 -7.12
C THR A 666 40.88 -38.60 -7.53
N ASP A 667 40.97 -39.52 -6.57
CA ASP A 667 41.29 -40.95 -6.75
C ASP A 667 40.12 -41.88 -6.45
N ASN A 668 39.04 -41.39 -5.82
CA ASN A 668 37.85 -42.16 -5.45
C ASN A 668 36.56 -41.39 -5.74
N TYR A 669 35.88 -41.75 -6.82
CA TYR A 669 34.62 -41.15 -7.29
C TYR A 669 33.85 -42.13 -8.19
N ASP A 670 32.53 -41.94 -8.29
CA ASP A 670 31.67 -42.72 -9.18
C ASP A 670 31.57 -42.06 -10.57
N TYR A 671 31.50 -40.72 -10.60
CA TYR A 671 31.43 -39.93 -11.82
C TYR A 671 32.36 -38.72 -11.75
N ALA A 672 32.94 -38.30 -12.87
CA ALA A 672 33.69 -37.06 -12.97
C ALA A 672 33.58 -36.43 -14.36
N SER A 673 33.66 -35.10 -14.41
CA SER A 673 33.83 -34.31 -15.63
C SER A 673 35.06 -33.41 -15.42
N LYS A 674 35.99 -33.46 -16.37
CA LYS A 674 37.34 -32.86 -16.27
C LYS A 674 37.73 -32.19 -17.59
N GLN A 675 36.83 -31.38 -18.13
CA GLN A 675 37.08 -30.62 -19.34
C GLN A 675 38.04 -29.46 -19.04
N THR A 676 38.59 -28.84 -20.08
CA THR A 676 39.40 -27.63 -19.87
C THR A 676 38.47 -26.44 -19.69
N GLY A 677 38.52 -25.78 -18.53
CA GLY A 677 37.72 -24.60 -18.21
C GLY A 677 36.70 -24.88 -17.10
N ASN A 678 35.53 -24.24 -17.19
CA ASN A 678 34.49 -24.38 -16.16
C ASN A 678 33.18 -24.99 -16.71
N GLU A 679 33.17 -25.45 -17.97
CA GLU A 679 31.99 -26.05 -18.59
C GLU A 679 32.01 -27.56 -18.37
N GLU A 680 31.50 -27.98 -17.21
CA GLU A 680 31.48 -29.38 -16.79
C GLU A 680 30.06 -29.90 -16.71
N GLU A 681 29.83 -31.16 -17.10
CA GLU A 681 28.51 -31.79 -17.01
C GLU A 681 28.63 -33.26 -16.63
N ILE A 682 27.91 -33.65 -15.57
CA ILE A 682 27.65 -35.04 -15.21
C ILE A 682 26.14 -35.29 -15.37
N LEU A 683 25.79 -36.26 -16.20
CA LEU A 683 24.41 -36.69 -16.43
C LEU A 683 24.26 -38.17 -16.07
N ILE A 684 23.37 -38.46 -15.13
CA ILE A 684 23.04 -39.82 -14.68
C ILE A 684 21.59 -40.11 -15.12
N ASN A 685 21.43 -41.08 -15.99
CA ASN A 685 20.11 -41.59 -16.37
C ASN A 685 19.70 -42.68 -15.38
N SER A 686 18.46 -42.62 -14.89
CA SER A 686 17.95 -43.51 -13.83
C SER A 686 18.84 -43.52 -12.57
N PRO A 687 19.04 -42.36 -11.90
CA PRO A 687 19.83 -42.28 -10.68
C PRO A 687 19.20 -43.10 -9.55
N ASP A 688 20.03 -43.79 -8.77
CA ASP A 688 19.58 -44.38 -7.51
C ASP A 688 19.16 -43.30 -6.51
N SER A 689 18.17 -43.59 -5.68
CA SER A 689 17.75 -42.70 -4.60
C SER A 689 18.82 -42.60 -3.52
N GLY A 690 19.11 -41.40 -3.03
CA GLY A 690 20.05 -41.20 -1.94
C GLY A 690 20.82 -39.89 -2.02
N TYR A 691 21.82 -39.77 -1.14
CA TYR A 691 22.72 -38.61 -1.13
C TYR A 691 23.86 -38.79 -2.13
N TYR A 692 24.07 -37.74 -2.93
CA TYR A 692 25.18 -37.63 -3.86
C TYR A 692 26.12 -36.56 -3.32
N HIS A 693 27.36 -36.94 -3.04
CA HIS A 693 28.41 -36.05 -2.57
C HIS A 693 29.23 -35.58 -3.77
N ILE A 694 29.55 -34.30 -3.79
CA ILE A 694 30.07 -33.58 -4.95
C ILE A 694 31.31 -32.82 -4.49
N MET A 695 32.37 -32.88 -5.28
CA MET A 695 33.55 -32.03 -5.13
C MET A 695 33.74 -31.19 -6.39
N VAL A 696 33.84 -29.88 -6.21
CA VAL A 696 34.36 -28.96 -7.24
C VAL A 696 35.84 -28.77 -6.96
N ASN A 697 36.70 -29.29 -7.84
CA ASN A 697 38.14 -29.32 -7.62
C ASN A 697 38.88 -28.37 -8.59
N PRO A 698 39.56 -27.32 -8.10
CA PRO A 698 40.30 -26.41 -8.96
C PRO A 698 41.53 -27.09 -9.59
N LYS A 699 41.65 -27.03 -10.92
CA LYS A 699 42.93 -27.14 -11.64
C LYS A 699 43.67 -25.81 -11.63
N LYS A 700 42.91 -24.72 -11.66
CA LYS A 700 43.34 -23.34 -11.38
C LYS A 700 42.29 -22.67 -10.49
N SER A 701 42.70 -21.64 -9.75
CA SER A 701 41.75 -20.82 -9.00
C SER A 701 40.65 -20.30 -9.92
N TYR A 702 39.40 -20.44 -9.49
CA TYR A 702 38.24 -20.08 -10.28
C TYR A 702 37.40 -19.01 -9.59
N ARG A 703 36.70 -18.18 -10.38
CA ARG A 703 35.88 -17.06 -9.91
C ARG A 703 34.56 -16.99 -10.63
N GLN A 704 33.50 -16.71 -9.88
CA GLN A 704 32.12 -16.54 -10.36
C GLN A 704 31.59 -17.73 -11.19
N VAL A 705 32.04 -18.93 -10.86
CA VAL A 705 31.61 -20.16 -11.53
C VAL A 705 30.27 -20.62 -10.96
N LYS A 706 29.31 -20.99 -11.79
CA LYS A 706 27.99 -21.45 -11.35
C LYS A 706 27.94 -22.98 -11.26
N LEU A 707 27.71 -23.50 -10.06
CA LEU A 707 27.39 -24.91 -9.82
C LEU A 707 25.88 -25.08 -9.73
N SER A 708 25.31 -25.92 -10.58
CA SER A 708 23.88 -26.20 -10.64
C SER A 708 23.60 -27.68 -10.63
N ALA A 709 22.56 -28.10 -9.92
CA ALA A 709 22.09 -29.47 -9.85
C ALA A 709 20.60 -29.51 -10.22
N HIS A 710 20.17 -30.51 -10.98
CA HIS A 710 18.80 -30.67 -11.44
C HIS A 710 18.42 -32.15 -11.54
N PHE A 711 17.26 -32.54 -11.04
CA PHE A 711 16.67 -33.86 -11.33
C PHE A 711 15.26 -33.73 -11.90
N SER A 712 14.80 -34.73 -12.66
CA SER A 712 13.46 -34.75 -13.28
C SER A 712 12.80 -36.12 -13.18
N SER A 713 11.47 -36.15 -13.05
CA SER A 713 10.65 -37.38 -13.11
C SER A 713 9.96 -37.53 -14.47
N LYS A 714 9.51 -38.75 -14.82
CA LYS A 714 8.60 -38.94 -15.95
C LYS A 714 7.27 -38.23 -15.65
N VAL A 715 6.82 -37.40 -16.59
CA VAL A 715 5.45 -36.87 -16.62
C VAL A 715 4.54 -38.05 -16.99
N ASN A 716 3.65 -38.46 -16.09
CA ASN A 716 2.52 -39.30 -16.50
C ASN A 716 1.53 -38.38 -17.22
N HIS A 717 1.44 -38.57 -18.54
CA HIS A 717 0.56 -37.83 -19.44
C HIS A 717 -0.91 -37.94 -19.07
#